data_AF-A0A7K8WXX8-F1
#
_entry.id   AF-A0A7K8WXX8-F1
#
_cell.length_a   1.000
_cell.length_b   1.000
_cell.length_c   1.000
_cell.angle_alpha   90.00
_cell.angle_beta   90.00
_cell.angle_gamma   90.00
#
_symmetry.space_group_name_H-M   'P 1'
#
loop_
_entity.id
_entity.type
_entity.pdbx_description
1 polymer ?
#
loop_
_entity_poly.entity_id
_entity_poly.type
_entity_poly.pdbx_seq_one_letter_code
_entity_poly.pdbx_strand_id
1 'polypeptide(L)'
;MKLVLSTVLSFGIVALCFAAPPKTNIKWCTISSAEENKCNSLRDHMQEDNFALSCLQKATYLDCIKAISNNEADAISLDGGQVFEAGLAPYKLKPIAAEVYEHSEGSTTSYYAVAVVKKGTDFTINDLKGKRSCHTGLGRSAGWNIPIGILTHRGDIEWDGKDSGSIEQAVANFFSASCVPGVTTEPKLYRQCKGDSKTKMSRTGPYSGYSGAFHCLKEGKGEVAFVKHTTVQENAPSEKEDYELLCLDGTRQPVDNYKACHWARVPAHAVVARDDNKVNDIWNFLSKAQEKFGVGTTSTFHLFGPPGKKDPGLKDLLFKDSAVQLKRIPSLMDAQLYLGFEYYSAIQSLQKDRLSSRRRGNKTQWCAVGRDEKKKCDVWSVMSNGEVECVVAENTKECITKIMKGEADAITLDGGFVYTAGMCGLVPVMAESYEDSHCSDSEEEPATYFAVAVVKKSNKDITWNNLQGKKSCHTAVGRTAGWNIPMGLIHNRTGNCNFDEYFSQGCAPGSPPTSRLCQLCKGSGGVPPEKCVASSHEQYYGYTGALRCLVEQGDVAFIKHSIVEENTDGKSKESWAKDLKLDQFELLCTDGRRANVMDYRTCNLAKVPTHAVMTRPEKAREVREMLERQERLFGAKGIKNKDFNMFAYETKDLLFKDLTKCLVKLRDGITYKEFLGDQYHASLASLNTCNPSDLLQVCTFLEDK
;
A
#
# COMPACT_ATOMS: atom_id res chain seq x y z
N MET A 1 49.99 17.09 -80.52
CA MET A 1 50.00 15.62 -80.35
C MET A 1 49.62 15.32 -78.90
N LYS A 2 48.35 14.99 -78.66
CA LYS A 2 47.78 13.66 -78.32
C LYS A 2 47.62 13.52 -76.78
N LEU A 3 46.48 13.79 -76.13
CA LEU A 3 45.13 13.13 -76.08
C LEU A 3 45.07 11.76 -75.36
N VAL A 4 44.17 11.72 -74.36
CA VAL A 4 43.37 10.62 -73.74
C VAL A 4 43.92 9.84 -72.52
N LEU A 5 43.26 10.02 -71.36
CA LEU A 5 42.47 9.05 -70.53
C LEU A 5 42.25 9.69 -69.12
N SER A 6 41.12 10.32 -68.76
CA SER A 6 39.79 9.78 -68.35
C SER A 6 39.79 8.62 -67.35
N THR A 7 39.48 8.86 -66.05
CA THR A 7 38.20 8.50 -65.38
C THR A 7 38.26 8.40 -63.83
N VAL A 8 37.13 8.79 -63.21
CA VAL A 8 36.54 8.46 -61.89
C VAL A 8 36.88 9.32 -60.65
N LEU A 9 36.03 10.35 -60.47
CA LEU A 9 35.49 10.81 -59.18
C LEU A 9 34.90 9.64 -58.36
N SER A 10 35.15 9.61 -57.05
CA SER A 10 34.16 9.13 -56.06
C SER A 10 34.46 9.76 -54.70
N PHE A 11 33.61 10.71 -54.32
CA PHE A 11 33.50 11.30 -52.99
C PHE A 11 33.17 10.21 -51.95
N GLY A 12 34.12 9.91 -51.06
CA GLY A 12 33.86 9.17 -49.83
C GLY A 12 33.28 10.08 -48.75
N ILE A 13 32.03 10.53 -48.90
CA ILE A 13 31.27 11.08 -47.78
C ILE A 13 30.88 9.88 -46.91
N VAL A 14 31.64 9.64 -45.84
CA VAL A 14 31.22 8.75 -44.75
C VAL A 14 30.06 9.45 -44.06
N ALA A 15 28.85 9.22 -44.56
CA ALA A 15 27.63 9.49 -43.82
C ALA A 15 27.62 8.54 -42.62
N LEU A 16 28.07 9.05 -41.47
CA LEU A 16 27.71 8.51 -40.17
C LEU A 16 26.19 8.64 -40.06
N CYS A 17 25.46 7.64 -40.55
CA CYS A 17 24.08 7.40 -40.15
C CYS A 17 24.10 7.15 -38.64
N PHE A 18 23.96 8.22 -37.85
CA PHE A 18 23.39 8.11 -36.52
C PHE A 18 21.97 7.58 -36.73
N ALA A 19 21.80 6.26 -36.77
CA ALA A 19 20.49 5.66 -36.67
C ALA A 19 19.88 6.22 -35.38
N ALA A 20 18.82 7.00 -35.53
CA ALA A 20 18.10 7.52 -34.37
C ALA A 20 17.75 6.32 -33.46
N PRO A 21 17.95 6.45 -32.14
CA PRO A 21 17.64 5.36 -31.22
C PRO A 21 16.20 4.88 -31.47
N PRO A 22 15.96 3.55 -31.45
CA PRO A 22 14.65 3.00 -31.78
C PRO A 22 13.59 3.59 -30.85
N LYS A 23 12.51 4.13 -31.43
CA LYS A 23 11.42 4.70 -30.65
C LYS A 23 10.73 3.63 -29.83
N THR A 24 10.43 3.96 -28.59
CA THR A 24 9.67 3.10 -27.68
C THR A 24 8.23 2.99 -28.19
N ASN A 25 7.79 1.78 -28.56
CA ASN A 25 6.47 1.54 -29.16
C ASN A 25 5.41 1.18 -28.09
N ILE A 26 4.34 1.97 -28.03
CA ILE A 26 3.24 1.84 -27.09
C ILE A 26 1.93 1.71 -27.86
N LYS A 27 1.18 0.64 -27.58
CA LYS A 27 -0.14 0.38 -28.18
C LYS A 27 -1.24 0.70 -27.16
N TRP A 28 -1.93 1.81 -27.34
CA TRP A 28 -3.04 2.22 -26.48
C TRP A 28 -4.36 1.63 -27.00
N CYS A 29 -5.12 0.96 -26.13
CA CYS A 29 -6.43 0.42 -26.50
C CYS A 29 -7.54 1.45 -26.25
N THR A 30 -8.42 1.62 -27.23
CA THR A 30 -9.58 2.51 -27.14
C THR A 30 -10.88 1.72 -27.32
N ILE A 31 -11.99 2.22 -26.77
CA ILE A 31 -13.29 1.52 -26.78
C ILE A 31 -14.35 2.24 -27.62
N SER A 32 -14.00 3.35 -28.27
CA SER A 32 -14.91 4.12 -29.14
C SER A 32 -14.15 4.86 -30.22
N SER A 33 -14.82 5.20 -31.32
CA SER A 33 -14.19 5.98 -32.39
C SER A 33 -13.86 7.42 -31.97
N ALA A 34 -14.62 8.02 -31.05
CA ALA A 34 -14.28 9.33 -30.50
C ALA A 34 -12.98 9.27 -29.68
N GLU A 35 -12.79 8.22 -28.90
CA GLU A 35 -11.58 7.98 -28.12
C GLU A 35 -10.38 7.64 -29.00
N GLU A 36 -10.58 6.81 -30.02
CA GLU A 36 -9.59 6.49 -31.05
C GLU A 36 -9.11 7.76 -31.78
N ASN A 37 -10.02 8.68 -32.12
CA ASN A 37 -9.65 9.95 -32.73
C ASN A 37 -8.80 10.82 -31.79
N LYS A 38 -9.13 10.88 -30.49
CA LYS A 38 -8.30 11.58 -29.50
C LYS A 38 -6.93 10.92 -29.32
N CYS A 39 -6.86 9.59 -29.35
CA CYS A 39 -5.61 8.83 -29.30
C CYS A 39 -4.72 9.13 -30.51
N ASN A 40 -5.30 9.12 -31.72
CA ASN A 40 -4.56 9.45 -32.95
C ASN A 40 -4.06 10.89 -32.93
N SER A 41 -4.85 11.83 -32.39
CA SER A 41 -4.39 13.21 -32.19
C SER A 41 -3.23 13.28 -31.18
N LEU A 42 -3.28 12.53 -30.06
CA LEU A 42 -2.16 12.44 -29.12
C LEU A 42 -0.90 11.87 -29.78
N ARG A 43 -1.04 10.82 -30.60
CA ARG A 43 0.08 10.24 -31.37
C ARG A 43 0.74 11.32 -32.22
N ASP A 44 -0.06 12.10 -32.95
CA ASP A 44 0.45 13.09 -33.89
C ASP A 44 1.21 14.22 -33.16
N HIS A 45 0.75 14.63 -31.98
CA HIS A 45 1.44 15.62 -31.14
C HIS A 45 2.70 15.07 -30.43
N MET A 46 2.84 13.74 -30.32
CA MET A 46 3.98 13.08 -29.69
C MET A 46 5.01 12.56 -30.72
N GLN A 47 4.83 12.81 -32.02
CA GLN A 47 5.70 12.24 -33.07
C GLN A 47 7.16 12.70 -32.99
N GLU A 48 7.43 13.89 -32.45
CA GLU A 48 8.79 14.43 -32.31
C GLU A 48 9.54 13.84 -31.10
N ASP A 49 8.84 13.15 -30.20
CA ASP A 49 9.47 12.48 -29.06
C ASP A 49 9.98 11.07 -29.43
N ASN A 50 10.75 10.49 -28.52
CA ASN A 50 11.29 9.12 -28.65
C ASN A 50 10.22 8.01 -28.47
N PHE A 51 8.94 8.35 -28.61
CA PHE A 51 7.82 7.42 -28.46
C PHE A 51 7.10 7.23 -29.80
N ALA A 52 6.67 5.99 -30.06
CA ALA A 52 5.77 5.65 -31.15
C ALA A 52 4.45 5.16 -30.54
N LEU A 53 3.41 6.00 -30.59
CA LEU A 53 2.06 5.62 -30.13
C LEU A 53 1.28 4.98 -31.28
N SER A 54 0.68 3.82 -31.02
CA SER A 54 -0.31 3.17 -31.87
C SER A 54 -1.63 3.07 -31.11
N CYS A 55 -2.74 3.29 -31.81
CA CYS A 55 -4.08 3.27 -31.23
C CYS A 55 -4.84 2.06 -31.78
N LEU A 56 -5.44 1.27 -30.88
CA LEU A 56 -6.15 0.03 -31.20
C LEU A 56 -7.57 0.11 -30.66
N GLN A 57 -8.54 0.36 -31.54
CA GLN A 57 -9.94 0.34 -31.17
C GLN A 57 -10.46 -1.10 -31.01
N LYS A 58 -11.13 -1.37 -29.89
CA LYS A 58 -11.93 -2.58 -29.64
C LYS A 58 -13.39 -2.19 -29.33
N ALA A 59 -14.29 -3.16 -29.34
CA ALA A 59 -15.71 -2.91 -29.09
C ALA A 59 -16.03 -2.69 -27.60
N THR A 60 -15.27 -3.33 -26.70
CA THR A 60 -15.50 -3.26 -25.26
C THR A 60 -14.18 -3.16 -24.49
N TYR A 61 -14.23 -2.65 -23.26
CA TYR A 61 -13.07 -2.64 -22.37
C TYR A 61 -12.57 -4.06 -22.07
N LEU A 62 -13.46 -5.07 -22.05
CA LEU A 62 -13.07 -6.47 -21.85
C LEU A 62 -12.26 -7.00 -23.03
N ASP A 63 -12.60 -6.59 -24.25
CA ASP A 63 -11.80 -6.90 -25.44
C ASP A 63 -10.44 -6.20 -25.41
N CYS A 64 -10.36 -5.00 -24.83
CA CYS A 64 -9.08 -4.34 -24.53
C CYS A 64 -8.28 -5.09 -23.46
N ILE A 65 -8.89 -5.55 -22.37
CA ILE A 65 -8.23 -6.38 -21.35
C ILE A 65 -7.65 -7.66 -21.98
N LYS A 66 -8.45 -8.34 -22.81
CA LYS A 66 -8.00 -9.52 -23.58
C LYS A 66 -6.87 -9.18 -24.53
N ALA A 67 -6.99 -8.08 -25.29
CA ALA A 67 -5.96 -7.62 -26.21
C ALA A 67 -4.64 -7.31 -25.49
N ILE A 68 -4.70 -6.70 -24.30
CA ILE A 68 -3.52 -6.46 -23.47
C ILE A 68 -2.97 -7.80 -22.96
N SER A 69 -3.80 -8.69 -22.43
CA SER A 69 -3.35 -10.02 -22.00
C SER A 69 -2.69 -10.83 -23.15
N ASN A 70 -3.14 -10.64 -24.39
CA ASN A 70 -2.63 -11.31 -25.59
C ASN A 70 -1.49 -10.57 -26.30
N ASN A 71 -0.96 -9.49 -25.73
CA ASN A 71 0.10 -8.66 -26.32
C ASN A 71 -0.27 -7.96 -27.65
N GLU A 72 -1.58 -7.80 -27.91
CA GLU A 72 -2.12 -7.02 -29.04
C GLU A 72 -2.14 -5.52 -28.72
N ALA A 73 -2.40 -5.15 -27.47
CA ALA A 73 -2.32 -3.79 -26.92
C ALA A 73 -1.41 -3.77 -25.67
N ASP A 74 -1.04 -2.59 -25.18
CA ASP A 74 -0.14 -2.43 -24.02
C ASP A 74 -0.85 -1.82 -22.81
N ALA A 75 -1.78 -0.88 -23.01
CA ALA A 75 -2.43 -0.18 -21.91
C ALA A 75 -3.86 0.30 -22.23
N ILE A 76 -4.66 0.49 -21.17
CA ILE A 76 -5.97 1.15 -21.17
C ILE A 76 -6.25 1.74 -19.78
N SER A 77 -6.94 2.89 -19.70
CA SER A 77 -7.47 3.42 -18.44
C SER A 77 -8.82 2.78 -18.10
N LEU A 78 -8.96 2.25 -16.89
CA LEU A 78 -10.14 1.51 -16.44
C LEU A 78 -10.72 2.07 -15.15
N ASP A 79 -12.05 1.95 -15.00
CA ASP A 79 -12.76 2.17 -13.74
C ASP A 79 -12.38 1.11 -12.70
N GLY A 80 -12.45 1.41 -11.40
CA GLY A 80 -12.09 0.46 -10.34
C GLY A 80 -12.79 -0.90 -10.43
N GLY A 81 -14.07 -0.94 -10.85
CA GLY A 81 -14.77 -2.22 -11.07
C GLY A 81 -14.22 -3.03 -12.25
N GLN A 82 -13.64 -2.37 -13.25
CA GLN A 82 -13.00 -3.00 -14.40
C GLN A 82 -11.55 -3.37 -14.11
N VAL A 83 -10.85 -2.62 -13.25
CA VAL A 83 -9.54 -3.00 -12.69
C VAL A 83 -9.64 -4.31 -11.92
N PHE A 84 -10.74 -4.52 -11.19
CA PHE A 84 -11.04 -5.80 -10.55
C PHE A 84 -11.04 -6.95 -11.57
N GLU A 85 -11.83 -6.83 -12.64
CA GLU A 85 -11.92 -7.84 -13.70
C GLU A 85 -10.58 -8.06 -14.40
N ALA A 86 -9.85 -6.98 -14.69
CA ALA A 86 -8.53 -7.02 -15.33
C ALA A 86 -7.47 -7.75 -14.49
N GLY A 87 -7.57 -7.68 -13.16
CA GLY A 87 -6.65 -8.36 -12.24
C GLY A 87 -6.94 -9.86 -12.05
N LEU A 88 -8.12 -10.35 -12.45
CA LEU A 88 -8.47 -11.77 -12.33
C LEU A 88 -7.73 -12.63 -13.36
N ALA A 89 -7.59 -13.92 -13.04
CA ALA A 89 -7.16 -14.91 -14.03
C ALA A 89 -8.21 -15.03 -15.16
N PRO A 90 -7.80 -15.17 -16.43
CA PRO A 90 -6.42 -15.39 -16.89
C PRO A 90 -5.59 -14.12 -17.12
N TYR A 91 -6.17 -12.92 -17.03
CA TYR A 91 -5.55 -11.67 -17.51
C TYR A 91 -4.42 -11.15 -16.61
N LYS A 92 -4.63 -11.17 -15.28
CA LYS A 92 -3.65 -10.75 -14.25
C LYS A 92 -2.97 -9.41 -14.56
N LEU A 93 -3.70 -8.44 -15.12
CA LEU A 93 -3.18 -7.10 -15.40
C LEU A 93 -3.01 -6.32 -14.09
N LYS A 94 -2.03 -5.42 -14.05
CA LYS A 94 -1.74 -4.57 -12.89
C LYS A 94 -2.02 -3.10 -13.19
N PRO A 95 -2.51 -2.33 -12.21
CA PRO A 95 -2.62 -0.88 -12.34
C PRO A 95 -1.21 -0.26 -12.21
N ILE A 96 -0.84 0.62 -13.15
CA ILE A 96 0.51 1.22 -13.25
C ILE A 96 0.52 2.74 -13.10
N ALA A 97 -0.61 3.40 -13.35
CA ALA A 97 -0.81 4.82 -13.09
C ALA A 97 -2.24 5.08 -12.67
N ALA A 98 -2.46 5.89 -11.65
CA ALA A 98 -3.79 6.32 -11.21
C ALA A 98 -4.08 7.74 -11.67
N GLU A 99 -5.32 7.99 -12.07
CA GLU A 99 -5.81 9.37 -12.19
C GLU A 99 -5.82 10.05 -10.83
N VAL A 100 -5.53 11.33 -10.83
CA VAL A 100 -5.62 12.19 -9.65
C VAL A 100 -6.66 13.26 -9.91
N TYR A 101 -7.46 13.54 -8.89
CA TYR A 101 -8.52 14.55 -8.92
C TYR A 101 -8.22 15.64 -7.89
N GLU A 102 -8.61 16.87 -8.21
CA GLU A 102 -8.49 18.00 -7.29
C GLU A 102 -9.70 18.07 -6.36
N HIS A 103 -9.47 18.34 -5.08
CA HIS A 103 -10.47 18.56 -4.04
C HIS A 103 -10.13 19.87 -3.30
N SER A 104 -11.05 20.39 -2.49
CA SER A 104 -10.85 21.63 -1.73
C SER A 104 -9.67 21.61 -0.75
N GLU A 105 -9.16 20.42 -0.40
CA GLU A 105 -8.08 20.20 0.59
C GLU A 105 -6.78 19.66 -0.06
N GLY A 106 -6.73 19.54 -1.39
CA GLY A 106 -5.59 19.00 -2.12
C GLY A 106 -5.98 18.01 -3.21
N SER A 107 -5.01 17.27 -3.74
CA SER A 107 -5.22 16.29 -4.80
C SER A 107 -5.31 14.86 -4.25
N THR A 108 -6.22 14.03 -4.76
CA THR A 108 -6.46 12.67 -4.25
C THR A 108 -6.49 11.62 -5.38
N THR A 109 -6.15 10.36 -5.06
CA THR A 109 -6.27 9.21 -5.97
C THR A 109 -7.56 8.42 -5.75
N SER A 110 -8.60 9.08 -5.25
CA SER A 110 -9.92 8.50 -4.98
C SER A 110 -11.04 9.52 -5.28
N TYR A 111 -12.27 9.04 -5.38
CA TYR A 111 -13.44 9.89 -5.57
C TYR A 111 -14.66 9.34 -4.83
N TYR A 112 -15.61 10.22 -4.52
CA TYR A 112 -16.85 9.83 -3.86
C TYR A 112 -17.91 9.37 -4.87
N ALA A 113 -18.49 8.20 -4.61
CA ALA A 113 -19.69 7.70 -5.24
C ALA A 113 -20.94 8.27 -4.53
N VAL A 114 -21.85 8.86 -5.29
CA VAL A 114 -23.04 9.54 -4.77
C VAL A 114 -24.30 9.15 -5.55
N ALA A 115 -25.46 9.30 -4.91
CA ALA A 115 -26.76 9.19 -5.55
C ALA A 115 -27.40 10.58 -5.66
N VAL A 116 -27.57 11.07 -6.88
CA VAL A 116 -28.09 12.41 -7.18
C VAL A 116 -29.58 12.31 -7.53
N VAL A 117 -30.38 13.22 -6.98
CA VAL A 117 -31.81 13.36 -7.24
C VAL A 117 -32.16 14.81 -7.57
N LYS A 118 -33.34 15.03 -8.17
CA LYS A 118 -33.89 16.38 -8.35
C LYS A 118 -34.51 16.88 -7.05
N LYS A 119 -34.28 18.15 -6.75
CA LYS A 119 -34.93 18.87 -5.66
C LYS A 119 -36.44 18.96 -5.91
N GLY A 120 -37.23 19.01 -4.83
CA GLY A 120 -38.70 19.01 -4.90
C GLY A 120 -39.33 17.62 -5.05
N THR A 121 -38.53 16.56 -4.94
CA THR A 121 -39.02 15.20 -4.67
C THR A 121 -38.80 14.89 -3.18
N ASP A 122 -39.60 14.01 -2.57
CA ASP A 122 -39.52 13.77 -1.12
C ASP A 122 -38.94 12.40 -0.71
N PHE A 123 -38.60 11.56 -1.68
CA PHE A 123 -38.18 10.17 -1.41
C PHE A 123 -36.75 10.08 -0.88
N THR A 124 -36.49 9.18 0.07
CA THR A 124 -35.16 8.95 0.62
C THR A 124 -34.52 7.70 0.00
N ILE A 125 -33.36 7.28 0.50
CA ILE A 125 -32.77 5.98 0.14
C ILE A 125 -33.73 4.81 0.42
N ASN A 126 -34.57 4.92 1.45
CA ASN A 126 -35.51 3.87 1.86
C ASN A 126 -36.69 3.70 0.87
N ASP A 127 -36.89 4.70 0.00
CA ASP A 127 -38.03 4.81 -0.91
C ASP A 127 -37.63 4.52 -2.37
N LEU A 128 -36.43 3.95 -2.59
CA LEU A 128 -35.89 3.66 -3.92
C LEU A 128 -36.60 2.50 -4.64
N LYS A 129 -37.31 1.63 -3.90
CA LYS A 129 -38.05 0.51 -4.49
C LYS A 129 -39.15 1.03 -5.42
N GLY A 130 -39.19 0.51 -6.64
CA GLY A 130 -40.14 0.95 -7.68
C GLY A 130 -39.79 2.28 -8.34
N LYS A 131 -38.67 2.92 -8.01
CA LYS A 131 -38.20 4.15 -8.68
C LYS A 131 -37.53 3.85 -10.02
N ARG A 132 -37.34 4.89 -10.83
CA ARG A 132 -36.53 4.81 -12.06
C ARG A 132 -35.10 5.23 -11.80
N SER A 133 -34.12 4.48 -12.31
CA SER A 133 -32.70 4.74 -12.03
C SER A 133 -31.84 4.93 -13.28
N CYS A 134 -30.81 5.76 -13.16
CA CYS A 134 -29.79 6.00 -14.17
C CYS A 134 -28.41 5.58 -13.64
N HIS A 135 -27.71 4.73 -14.39
CA HIS A 135 -26.44 4.13 -13.97
C HIS A 135 -25.36 4.44 -15.00
N THR A 136 -24.10 4.63 -14.56
CA THR A 136 -22.98 4.89 -15.47
C THR A 136 -22.65 3.71 -16.39
N GLY A 137 -23.06 2.49 -16.00
CA GLY A 137 -22.80 1.25 -16.72
C GLY A 137 -22.62 0.04 -15.80
N LEU A 138 -22.95 -1.15 -16.30
CA LEU A 138 -22.81 -2.43 -15.59
C LEU A 138 -21.35 -2.65 -15.16
N GLY A 139 -21.14 -2.99 -13.89
CA GLY A 139 -19.82 -3.29 -13.32
C GLY A 139 -18.94 -2.07 -12.99
N ARG A 140 -19.43 -0.84 -13.19
CA ARG A 140 -18.69 0.37 -12.80
C ARG A 140 -18.86 0.67 -11.31
N SER A 141 -17.86 1.32 -10.71
CA SER A 141 -17.77 1.57 -9.28
C SER A 141 -18.96 2.36 -8.74
N ALA A 142 -19.06 3.65 -9.07
CA ALA A 142 -20.12 4.51 -8.54
C ALA A 142 -21.50 4.24 -9.16
N GLY A 143 -21.55 3.76 -10.40
CA GLY A 143 -22.82 3.54 -11.10
C GLY A 143 -23.44 2.16 -10.89
N TRP A 144 -22.72 1.16 -10.39
CA TRP A 144 -23.24 -0.19 -10.23
C TRP A 144 -22.76 -0.86 -8.93
N ASN A 145 -21.45 -1.09 -8.78
CA ASN A 145 -20.93 -1.92 -7.68
C ASN A 145 -21.28 -1.35 -6.30
N ILE A 146 -21.05 -0.05 -6.10
CA ILE A 146 -21.37 0.63 -4.84
C ILE A 146 -22.88 0.65 -4.58
N PRO A 147 -23.74 1.19 -5.48
CA PRO A 147 -25.15 1.30 -5.16
C PRO A 147 -25.85 -0.04 -5.02
N ILE A 148 -25.55 -1.01 -5.88
CA ILE A 148 -26.18 -2.33 -5.80
C ILE A 148 -25.64 -3.10 -4.59
N GLY A 149 -24.34 -3.02 -4.30
CA GLY A 149 -23.74 -3.63 -3.11
C GLY A 149 -24.39 -3.16 -1.81
N ILE A 150 -24.59 -1.84 -1.66
CA ILE A 150 -25.19 -1.25 -0.48
C ILE A 150 -26.66 -1.65 -0.33
N LEU A 151 -27.45 -1.55 -1.40
CA LEU A 151 -28.87 -1.92 -1.36
C LEU A 151 -29.07 -3.41 -1.07
N THR A 152 -28.21 -4.29 -1.58
CA THR A 152 -28.23 -5.72 -1.24
C THR A 152 -27.80 -5.97 0.21
N HIS A 153 -26.77 -5.28 0.71
CA HIS A 153 -26.29 -5.44 2.09
C HIS A 153 -27.32 -4.99 3.13
N ARG A 154 -28.04 -3.90 2.85
CA ARG A 154 -29.14 -3.39 3.67
C ARG A 154 -30.40 -4.28 3.65
N GLY A 155 -30.48 -5.20 2.70
CA GLY A 155 -31.66 -6.05 2.47
C GLY A 155 -32.77 -5.37 1.67
N ASP A 156 -32.50 -4.20 1.08
CA ASP A 156 -33.45 -3.50 0.20
C ASP A 156 -33.63 -4.27 -1.13
N ILE A 157 -32.53 -4.82 -1.66
CA ILE A 157 -32.53 -5.77 -2.78
C ILE A 157 -32.41 -7.19 -2.24
N GLU A 158 -33.46 -7.99 -2.44
CA GLU A 158 -33.50 -9.40 -2.08
C GLU A 158 -32.69 -10.21 -3.11
N TRP A 159 -31.46 -10.59 -2.74
CA TRP A 159 -30.60 -11.47 -3.52
C TRP A 159 -29.73 -12.34 -2.61
N ASP A 160 -29.90 -13.66 -2.71
CA ASP A 160 -29.26 -14.64 -1.82
C ASP A 160 -28.04 -15.35 -2.44
N GLY A 161 -27.57 -14.86 -3.58
CA GLY A 161 -26.46 -15.44 -4.33
C GLY A 161 -26.90 -15.94 -5.70
N LYS A 162 -25.96 -16.51 -6.45
CA LYS A 162 -26.19 -16.88 -7.86
C LYS A 162 -27.21 -18.00 -8.01
N ASP A 163 -27.35 -18.85 -7.00
CA ASP A 163 -28.37 -19.90 -6.95
C ASP A 163 -29.81 -19.36 -6.95
N SER A 164 -30.02 -18.12 -6.45
CA SER A 164 -31.34 -17.47 -6.40
C SER A 164 -31.71 -16.71 -7.69
N GLY A 165 -30.77 -16.60 -8.64
CA GLY A 165 -30.91 -15.80 -9.86
C GLY A 165 -29.74 -14.82 -10.04
N SER A 166 -29.73 -14.10 -11.16
CA SER A 166 -28.67 -13.11 -11.41
C SER A 166 -28.92 -11.83 -10.59
N ILE A 167 -27.85 -11.11 -10.26
CA ILE A 167 -27.98 -9.82 -9.56
C ILE A 167 -28.75 -8.81 -10.42
N GLU A 168 -28.57 -8.85 -11.75
CA GLU A 168 -29.33 -8.03 -12.69
C GLU A 168 -30.84 -8.27 -12.59
N GLN A 169 -31.27 -9.52 -12.42
CA GLN A 169 -32.69 -9.86 -12.22
C GLN A 169 -33.23 -9.27 -10.92
N ALA A 170 -32.48 -9.39 -9.82
CA ALA A 170 -32.87 -8.81 -8.54
C ALA A 170 -33.01 -7.28 -8.63
N VAL A 171 -32.06 -6.60 -9.29
CA VAL A 171 -32.12 -5.15 -9.55
C VAL A 171 -33.29 -4.78 -10.46
N ALA A 172 -33.59 -5.60 -11.48
CA ALA A 172 -34.73 -5.41 -12.38
C ALA A 172 -36.09 -5.58 -11.67
N ASN A 173 -36.14 -6.36 -10.59
CA ASN A 173 -37.32 -6.49 -9.73
C ASN A 173 -37.45 -5.33 -8.74
N PHE A 174 -36.33 -4.76 -8.29
CA PHE A 174 -36.30 -3.64 -7.37
C PHE A 174 -36.71 -2.30 -8.01
N PHE A 175 -36.10 -1.94 -9.15
CA PHE A 175 -36.44 -0.69 -9.86
C PHE A 175 -37.57 -0.89 -10.86
N SER A 176 -38.45 0.11 -11.00
CA SER A 176 -39.56 0.01 -11.94
C SER A 176 -39.12 0.09 -13.39
N ALA A 177 -38.02 0.80 -13.69
CA ALA A 177 -37.31 0.86 -14.98
C ALA A 177 -35.94 1.53 -14.81
N SER A 178 -34.92 1.13 -15.58
CA SER A 178 -33.58 1.72 -15.45
C SER A 178 -32.92 1.98 -16.81
N CYS A 179 -31.84 2.76 -16.78
CA CYS A 179 -30.80 2.73 -17.80
C CYS A 179 -29.49 2.24 -17.18
N VAL A 180 -29.08 1.03 -17.56
CA VAL A 180 -27.83 0.37 -17.18
C VAL A 180 -27.08 -0.03 -18.46
N PRO A 181 -26.20 0.85 -18.98
CA PRO A 181 -25.38 0.57 -20.16
C PRO A 181 -24.58 -0.74 -20.01
N GLY A 182 -24.62 -1.59 -21.03
CA GLY A 182 -23.94 -2.89 -21.04
C GLY A 182 -24.79 -4.09 -20.62
N VAL A 183 -26.01 -3.89 -20.10
CA VAL A 183 -26.96 -5.00 -19.86
C VAL A 183 -27.67 -5.35 -21.17
N THR A 184 -27.71 -6.63 -21.51
CA THR A 184 -28.39 -7.16 -22.71
C THR A 184 -29.52 -8.13 -22.39
N THR A 185 -29.53 -8.73 -21.19
CA THR A 185 -30.43 -9.82 -20.82
C THR A 185 -31.72 -9.36 -20.16
N GLU A 186 -31.73 -8.20 -19.51
CA GLU A 186 -32.86 -7.72 -18.70
C GLU A 186 -33.51 -6.44 -19.29
N PRO A 187 -34.68 -6.54 -19.96
CA PRO A 187 -35.31 -5.41 -20.64
C PRO A 187 -35.63 -4.22 -19.74
N LYS A 188 -35.97 -4.48 -18.47
CA LYS A 188 -36.25 -3.40 -17.51
C LYS A 188 -35.02 -2.52 -17.27
N LEU A 189 -33.81 -3.08 -17.38
CA LEU A 189 -32.56 -2.40 -17.05
C LEU A 189 -32.03 -1.50 -18.18
N TYR A 190 -32.44 -1.71 -19.43
CA TYR A 190 -32.10 -0.82 -20.53
C TYR A 190 -33.29 -0.03 -21.08
N ARG A 191 -34.48 -0.15 -20.47
CA ARG A 191 -35.71 0.50 -20.95
C ARG A 191 -35.60 2.02 -21.01
N GLN A 192 -34.93 2.65 -20.04
CA GLN A 192 -34.78 4.10 -19.99
C GLN A 192 -33.58 4.61 -20.80
N CYS A 193 -32.73 3.74 -21.34
CA CYS A 193 -31.57 4.19 -22.12
C CYS A 193 -31.99 4.88 -23.43
N LYS A 194 -31.21 5.88 -23.85
CA LYS A 194 -31.42 6.60 -25.11
C LYS A 194 -30.69 5.89 -26.25
N GLY A 195 -31.30 5.84 -27.43
CA GLY A 195 -30.76 5.20 -28.63
C GLY A 195 -31.65 4.09 -29.19
N ASP A 196 -31.26 3.60 -30.34
CA ASP A 196 -31.95 2.56 -31.12
C ASP A 196 -31.70 1.18 -30.51
N SER A 197 -32.42 0.15 -30.96
CA SER A 197 -32.32 -1.22 -30.42
C SER A 197 -30.90 -1.77 -30.32
N LYS A 198 -29.97 -1.36 -31.21
CA LYS A 198 -28.55 -1.77 -31.14
C LYS A 198 -27.68 -0.87 -30.23
N THR A 199 -27.95 0.43 -30.16
CA THR A 199 -27.09 1.39 -29.45
C THR A 199 -27.54 1.63 -28.01
N LYS A 200 -28.81 1.35 -27.69
CA LYS A 200 -29.43 1.51 -26.37
C LYS A 200 -28.76 0.68 -25.27
N MET A 201 -28.23 -0.49 -25.61
CA MET A 201 -27.53 -1.39 -24.68
C MET A 201 -26.00 -1.15 -24.67
N SER A 202 -25.50 -0.28 -25.54
CA SER A 202 -24.05 -0.07 -25.71
C SER A 202 -23.42 0.57 -24.48
N ARG A 203 -22.20 0.13 -24.15
CA ARG A 203 -21.34 0.76 -23.12
C ARG A 203 -20.81 2.13 -23.55
N THR A 204 -21.01 2.52 -24.81
CA THR A 204 -20.69 3.84 -25.37
C THR A 204 -21.95 4.61 -25.77
N GLY A 205 -23.12 4.18 -25.31
CA GLY A 205 -24.39 4.85 -25.59
C GLY A 205 -24.51 6.23 -24.94
N PRO A 206 -25.48 7.08 -25.36
CA PRO A 206 -25.60 8.47 -24.89
C PRO A 206 -25.81 8.65 -23.39
N TYR A 207 -26.36 7.65 -22.70
CA TYR A 207 -26.55 7.66 -21.25
C TYR A 207 -25.45 6.89 -20.48
N SER A 208 -24.37 6.51 -21.16
CA SER A 208 -23.21 5.89 -20.53
C SER A 208 -22.29 6.91 -19.88
N GLY A 209 -21.51 6.45 -18.90
CA GLY A 209 -20.62 7.29 -18.14
C GLY A 209 -21.33 8.20 -17.16
N TYR A 210 -20.53 9.01 -16.47
CA TYR A 210 -21.03 9.91 -15.43
C TYR A 210 -21.97 10.96 -16.02
N SER A 211 -21.53 11.63 -17.08
CA SER A 211 -22.30 12.66 -17.77
C SER A 211 -23.58 12.11 -18.39
N GLY A 212 -23.54 10.92 -19.00
CA GLY A 212 -24.73 10.30 -19.58
C GLY A 212 -25.76 9.87 -18.54
N ALA A 213 -25.33 9.29 -17.41
CA ALA A 213 -26.24 8.93 -16.32
C ALA A 213 -26.90 10.16 -15.68
N PHE A 214 -26.16 11.26 -15.52
CA PHE A 214 -26.73 12.53 -15.08
C PHE A 214 -27.70 13.13 -16.11
N HIS A 215 -27.39 13.03 -17.41
CA HIS A 215 -28.29 13.48 -18.47
C HIS A 215 -29.61 12.69 -18.48
N CYS A 216 -29.55 11.38 -18.20
CA CYS A 216 -30.72 10.52 -18.00
C CYS A 216 -31.63 11.03 -16.87
N LEU A 217 -31.06 11.50 -15.75
CA LEU A 217 -31.80 12.15 -14.67
C LEU A 217 -32.35 13.52 -15.11
N LYS A 218 -31.52 14.35 -15.75
CA LYS A 218 -31.90 15.69 -16.22
C LYS A 218 -33.10 15.65 -17.16
N GLU A 219 -33.10 14.73 -18.14
CA GLU A 219 -34.21 14.51 -19.09
C GLU A 219 -35.42 13.77 -18.46
N GLY A 220 -35.40 13.49 -17.15
CA GLY A 220 -36.52 12.89 -16.42
C GLY A 220 -36.77 11.42 -16.77
N LYS A 221 -35.77 10.73 -17.33
CA LYS A 221 -35.84 9.28 -17.62
C LYS A 221 -35.57 8.45 -16.37
N GLY A 222 -34.78 8.96 -15.42
CA GLY A 222 -34.68 8.42 -14.06
C GLY A 222 -35.12 9.44 -13.00
N GLU A 223 -35.36 8.94 -11.80
CA GLU A 223 -35.58 9.73 -10.57
C GLU A 223 -34.30 9.85 -9.75
N VAL A 224 -33.37 8.90 -9.88
CA VAL A 224 -32.05 8.90 -9.25
C VAL A 224 -30.95 8.60 -10.28
N ALA A 225 -29.80 9.28 -10.18
CA ALA A 225 -28.59 8.94 -10.92
C ALA A 225 -27.45 8.57 -9.97
N PHE A 226 -26.83 7.42 -10.22
CA PHE A 226 -25.66 6.95 -9.46
C PHE A 226 -24.38 7.36 -10.19
N VAL A 227 -23.66 8.34 -9.64
CA VAL A 227 -22.54 9.04 -10.30
C VAL A 227 -21.43 9.43 -9.31
N LYS A 228 -20.39 10.14 -9.77
CA LYS A 228 -19.34 10.70 -8.90
C LYS A 228 -19.73 12.10 -8.40
N HIS A 229 -19.18 12.52 -7.27
CA HIS A 229 -19.48 13.82 -6.65
C HIS A 229 -19.29 15.04 -7.58
N THR A 230 -18.34 15.01 -8.52
CA THR A 230 -18.09 16.14 -9.43
C THR A 230 -19.06 16.23 -10.61
N THR A 231 -19.91 15.21 -10.84
CA THR A 231 -20.70 15.11 -12.08
C THR A 231 -21.68 16.26 -12.29
N VAL A 232 -22.35 16.72 -11.23
CA VAL A 232 -23.28 17.86 -11.33
C VAL A 232 -22.54 19.14 -11.66
N GLN A 233 -21.41 19.40 -10.99
CA GLN A 233 -20.57 20.57 -11.24
C GLN A 233 -20.00 20.60 -12.67
N GLU A 234 -19.65 19.44 -13.23
CA GLU A 234 -19.08 19.31 -14.58
C GLU A 234 -20.10 19.49 -15.72
N ASN A 235 -21.39 19.25 -15.44
CA ASN A 235 -22.44 19.18 -16.46
C ASN A 235 -23.54 20.25 -16.31
N ALA A 236 -23.76 20.76 -15.09
CA ALA A 236 -24.80 21.73 -14.78
C ALA A 236 -24.39 22.66 -13.62
N PRO A 237 -23.26 23.39 -13.71
CA PRO A 237 -22.77 24.23 -12.63
C PRO A 237 -23.76 25.35 -12.26
N SER A 238 -24.52 25.88 -13.22
CA SER A 238 -25.51 26.94 -13.02
C SER A 238 -26.86 26.46 -12.49
N GLU A 239 -27.14 25.15 -12.57
CA GLU A 239 -28.41 24.54 -12.14
C GLU A 239 -28.15 23.61 -10.93
N LYS A 240 -27.01 23.77 -10.24
CA LYS A 240 -26.62 22.84 -9.17
C LYS A 240 -27.63 22.81 -8.02
N GLU A 241 -28.26 23.94 -7.74
CA GLU A 241 -29.26 24.09 -6.68
C GLU A 241 -30.57 23.30 -6.96
N ASP A 242 -30.76 22.84 -8.20
CA ASP A 242 -31.91 22.01 -8.60
C ASP A 242 -31.72 20.52 -8.26
N TYR A 243 -30.56 20.16 -7.70
CA TYR A 243 -30.21 18.77 -7.39
C TYR A 243 -29.78 18.62 -5.92
N GLU A 244 -29.97 17.42 -5.39
CA GLU A 244 -29.61 17.03 -4.03
C GLU A 244 -28.96 15.64 -4.03
N LEU A 245 -28.27 15.31 -2.95
CA LEU A 245 -27.69 13.98 -2.70
C LEU A 245 -28.60 13.18 -1.78
N LEU A 246 -28.77 11.88 -2.07
CA LEU A 246 -29.34 10.91 -1.14
C LEU A 246 -28.26 10.32 -0.25
N CYS A 247 -28.39 10.50 1.05
CA CYS A 247 -27.43 10.03 2.05
C CYS A 247 -27.82 8.64 2.58
N LEU A 248 -26.84 7.90 3.09
CA LEU A 248 -27.05 6.55 3.62
C LEU A 248 -27.86 6.53 4.93
N ASP A 249 -27.86 7.65 5.66
CA ASP A 249 -28.61 7.85 6.91
C ASP A 249 -30.10 8.18 6.68
N GLY A 250 -30.56 8.18 5.42
CA GLY A 250 -31.94 8.51 5.06
C GLY A 250 -32.20 10.00 4.87
N THR A 251 -31.19 10.86 5.03
CA THR A 251 -31.32 12.30 4.79
C THR A 251 -31.00 12.68 3.34
N ARG A 252 -31.26 13.95 3.04
CA ARG A 252 -30.85 14.62 1.79
C ARG A 252 -29.95 15.79 2.12
N GLN A 253 -28.94 16.01 1.28
CA GLN A 253 -27.97 17.08 1.48
C GLN A 253 -27.69 17.80 0.16
N PRO A 254 -27.27 19.08 0.20
CA PRO A 254 -26.79 19.79 -0.98
C PRO A 254 -25.65 19.05 -1.67
N VAL A 255 -25.52 19.21 -3.00
CA VAL A 255 -24.48 18.55 -3.81
C VAL A 255 -23.06 18.82 -3.30
N ASP A 256 -22.81 19.98 -2.71
CA ASP A 256 -21.49 20.33 -2.14
C ASP A 256 -21.13 19.54 -0.89
N ASN A 257 -22.11 18.99 -0.18
CA ASN A 257 -21.88 18.27 1.06
C ASN A 257 -21.56 16.78 0.83
N TYR A 258 -20.99 16.43 -0.32
CA TYR A 258 -20.68 15.04 -0.69
C TYR A 258 -19.71 14.35 0.26
N LYS A 259 -18.83 15.08 0.96
CA LYS A 259 -17.92 14.49 1.95
C LYS A 259 -18.68 13.87 3.13
N ALA A 260 -19.76 14.51 3.59
CA ALA A 260 -20.63 13.94 4.63
C ALA A 260 -21.73 13.04 4.05
N CYS A 261 -22.15 13.28 2.80
CA CYS A 261 -23.23 12.56 2.14
C CYS A 261 -22.73 11.84 0.86
N HIS A 262 -22.10 10.69 1.04
CA HIS A 262 -21.70 9.79 -0.03
C HIS A 262 -22.02 8.34 0.32
N TRP A 263 -21.97 7.47 -0.68
CA TRP A 263 -22.21 6.05 -0.51
C TRP A 263 -20.91 5.27 -0.31
N ALA A 264 -19.82 5.69 -0.97
CA ALA A 264 -18.48 5.17 -0.72
C ALA A 264 -17.41 6.12 -1.27
N ARG A 265 -16.20 6.06 -0.70
CA ARG A 265 -14.97 6.57 -1.32
C ARG A 265 -14.34 5.43 -2.11
N VAL A 266 -14.09 5.63 -3.40
CA VAL A 266 -13.60 4.59 -4.30
C VAL A 266 -12.27 5.00 -4.96
N PRO A 267 -11.37 4.04 -5.23
CA PRO A 267 -10.13 4.31 -5.96
C PRO A 267 -10.38 4.96 -7.31
N ALA A 268 -9.48 5.85 -7.71
CA ALA A 268 -9.52 6.49 -9.02
C ALA A 268 -9.43 5.48 -10.17
N HIS A 269 -9.74 5.95 -11.37
CA HIS A 269 -9.49 5.18 -12.58
C HIS A 269 -7.99 4.97 -12.73
N ALA A 270 -7.59 3.82 -13.25
CA ALA A 270 -6.18 3.47 -13.37
C ALA A 270 -5.86 2.92 -14.75
N VAL A 271 -4.70 3.32 -15.27
CA VAL A 271 -4.06 2.69 -16.41
C VAL A 271 -3.62 1.30 -15.98
N VAL A 272 -4.11 0.27 -16.65
CA VAL A 272 -3.66 -1.10 -16.45
C VAL A 272 -2.76 -1.56 -17.58
N ALA A 273 -1.79 -2.41 -17.26
CA ALA A 273 -0.87 -3.03 -18.20
C ALA A 273 -0.52 -4.45 -17.75
N ARG A 274 0.19 -5.19 -18.61
CA ARG A 274 0.84 -6.44 -18.20
C ARG A 274 1.95 -6.15 -17.19
N ASP A 275 2.21 -7.13 -16.33
CA ASP A 275 3.35 -7.12 -15.41
C ASP A 275 4.63 -7.52 -16.16
N ASP A 276 5.07 -6.67 -17.09
CA ASP A 276 6.25 -6.88 -17.93
C ASP A 276 7.15 -5.62 -18.00
N ASN A 277 8.21 -5.70 -18.80
CA ASN A 277 9.20 -4.62 -18.92
C ASN A 277 8.64 -3.32 -19.54
N LYS A 278 7.46 -3.33 -20.19
CA LYS A 278 6.87 -2.13 -20.79
C LYS A 278 6.25 -1.17 -19.79
N VAL A 279 6.08 -1.56 -18.52
CA VAL A 279 5.51 -0.67 -17.50
C VAL A 279 6.28 0.66 -17.39
N ASN A 280 7.62 0.60 -17.46
CA ASN A 280 8.47 1.80 -17.44
C ASN A 280 8.28 2.65 -18.70
N ASP A 281 8.16 2.02 -19.86
CA ASP A 281 7.95 2.69 -21.15
C ASP A 281 6.61 3.44 -21.17
N ILE A 282 5.54 2.78 -20.72
CA ILE A 282 4.21 3.38 -20.62
C ILE A 282 4.23 4.55 -19.64
N TRP A 283 4.86 4.40 -18.47
CA TRP A 283 4.98 5.49 -17.50
C TRP A 283 5.77 6.68 -18.07
N ASN A 284 6.90 6.44 -18.72
CA ASN A 284 7.72 7.50 -19.31
C ASN A 284 6.96 8.29 -20.38
N PHE A 285 6.19 7.59 -21.22
CA PHE A 285 5.30 8.21 -22.19
C PHE A 285 4.19 9.03 -21.52
N LEU A 286 3.49 8.48 -20.53
CA LEU A 286 2.42 9.18 -19.82
C LEU A 286 2.95 10.41 -19.07
N SER A 287 4.12 10.28 -18.44
CA SER A 287 4.82 11.38 -17.78
C SER A 287 5.15 12.50 -18.76
N LYS A 288 5.63 12.17 -19.96
CA LYS A 288 5.93 13.17 -20.99
C LYS A 288 4.67 13.80 -21.58
N ALA A 289 3.64 12.99 -21.82
CA ALA A 289 2.36 13.46 -22.34
C ALA A 289 1.68 14.44 -21.36
N GLN A 290 1.69 14.16 -20.05
CA GLN A 290 1.11 15.08 -19.06
C GLN A 290 1.97 16.34 -18.85
N GLU A 291 3.30 16.27 -19.00
CA GLU A 291 4.17 17.45 -18.97
C GLU A 291 3.84 18.43 -20.12
N LYS A 292 3.59 17.90 -21.33
CA LYS A 292 3.31 18.72 -22.52
C LYS A 292 1.84 19.16 -22.65
N PHE A 293 0.91 18.30 -22.23
CA PHE A 293 -0.52 18.43 -22.54
C PHE A 293 -1.42 18.33 -21.31
N GLY A 294 -0.85 18.37 -20.11
CA GLY A 294 -1.59 18.38 -18.84
C GLY A 294 -2.31 19.71 -18.58
N VAL A 295 -2.91 19.80 -17.39
CA VAL A 295 -3.62 21.01 -16.94
C VAL A 295 -2.64 22.18 -16.85
N GLY A 296 -3.06 23.37 -17.31
CA GLY A 296 -2.25 24.59 -17.25
C GLY A 296 -1.24 24.76 -18.39
N THR A 297 -1.22 23.84 -19.36
CA THR A 297 -0.36 23.95 -20.56
C THR A 297 -1.00 24.86 -21.61
N THR A 298 -0.17 25.51 -22.43
CA THR A 298 -0.62 26.39 -23.53
C THR A 298 -0.87 25.64 -24.85
N SER A 299 -0.89 24.31 -24.81
CA SER A 299 -1.08 23.49 -25.99
C SER A 299 -2.52 23.54 -26.50
N THR A 300 -2.72 23.35 -27.80
CA THR A 300 -4.05 23.16 -28.39
C THR A 300 -4.61 21.78 -28.04
N PHE A 301 -3.76 20.77 -27.89
CA PHE A 301 -4.12 19.44 -27.44
C PHE A 301 -4.09 19.33 -25.92
N HIS A 302 -5.16 18.82 -25.34
CA HIS A 302 -5.31 18.61 -23.91
C HIS A 302 -5.49 17.13 -23.59
N LEU A 303 -4.59 16.58 -22.77
CA LEU A 303 -4.64 15.19 -22.33
C LEU A 303 -5.86 14.95 -21.45
N PHE A 304 -6.05 15.82 -20.45
CA PHE A 304 -7.25 15.93 -19.64
C PHE A 304 -8.08 17.10 -20.19
N GLY A 305 -9.27 16.82 -20.68
CA GLY A 305 -10.05 17.83 -21.41
C GLY A 305 -10.85 18.72 -20.47
N PRO A 306 -11.06 20.02 -20.79
CA PRO A 306 -11.71 20.93 -19.86
C PRO A 306 -13.15 20.47 -19.57
N PRO A 307 -13.61 20.63 -18.31
CA PRO A 307 -15.01 20.44 -17.97
C PRO A 307 -15.88 21.39 -18.82
N GLY A 308 -17.09 20.96 -19.20
CA GLY A 308 -18.03 21.80 -19.98
C GLY A 308 -18.28 21.42 -21.45
N LYS A 309 -17.68 20.36 -22.01
CA LYS A 309 -18.17 19.81 -23.30
C LYS A 309 -19.67 19.48 -23.20
N LYS A 310 -20.48 19.98 -24.13
CA LYS A 310 -21.94 19.79 -24.09
C LYS A 310 -22.38 18.40 -24.50
N ASP A 311 -21.63 17.74 -25.38
CA ASP A 311 -21.94 16.39 -25.83
C ASP A 311 -21.39 15.35 -24.85
N PRO A 312 -22.26 14.56 -24.17
CA PRO A 312 -21.83 13.48 -23.30
C PRO A 312 -20.95 12.43 -24.00
N GLY A 313 -21.11 12.25 -25.31
CA GLY A 313 -20.30 11.30 -26.11
C GLY A 313 -18.85 11.72 -26.33
N LEU A 314 -18.49 12.97 -26.00
CA LEU A 314 -17.13 13.51 -26.12
C LEU A 314 -16.44 13.71 -24.78
N LYS A 315 -17.05 13.22 -23.69
CA LYS A 315 -16.55 13.26 -22.32
C LYS A 315 -15.69 12.05 -22.00
N ASP A 316 -14.74 12.24 -21.08
CA ASP A 316 -13.94 11.17 -20.48
C ASP A 316 -13.25 10.24 -21.52
N LEU A 317 -12.67 10.83 -22.57
CA LEU A 317 -11.95 10.11 -23.63
C LEU A 317 -10.48 9.89 -23.24
N LEU A 318 -10.00 8.65 -23.25
CA LEU A 318 -8.70 8.16 -22.76
C LEU A 318 -8.54 8.25 -21.23
N PHE A 319 -8.82 9.43 -20.69
CA PHE A 319 -8.79 9.76 -19.27
C PHE A 319 -10.02 10.58 -18.93
N LYS A 320 -10.41 10.59 -17.66
CA LYS A 320 -11.51 11.46 -17.22
C LYS A 320 -11.17 12.92 -17.41
N ASP A 321 -12.16 13.70 -17.81
CA ASP A 321 -12.01 15.15 -17.99
C ASP A 321 -11.71 15.87 -16.67
N SER A 322 -12.09 15.25 -15.54
CA SER A 322 -11.83 15.77 -14.19
C SER A 322 -10.43 15.43 -13.65
N ALA A 323 -9.65 14.60 -14.35
CA ALA A 323 -8.30 14.27 -13.92
C ALA A 323 -7.39 15.49 -14.11
N VAL A 324 -6.51 15.74 -13.14
CA VAL A 324 -5.55 16.85 -13.19
C VAL A 324 -4.12 16.36 -13.45
N GLN A 325 -3.82 15.11 -13.09
CA GLN A 325 -2.52 14.47 -13.31
C GLN A 325 -2.67 12.95 -13.28
N LEU A 326 -1.60 12.25 -13.69
CA LEU A 326 -1.44 10.81 -13.48
C LEU A 326 -0.33 10.56 -12.47
N LYS A 327 -0.61 9.80 -11.42
CA LYS A 327 0.36 9.40 -10.40
C LYS A 327 0.82 7.97 -10.65
N ARG A 328 2.14 7.75 -10.67
CA ARG A 328 2.72 6.41 -10.82
C ARG A 328 2.29 5.52 -9.65
N ILE A 329 1.90 4.30 -9.95
CA ILE A 329 1.58 3.29 -8.95
C ILE A 329 2.84 2.46 -8.64
N PRO A 330 3.17 2.20 -7.35
CA PRO A 330 4.30 1.35 -6.97
C PRO A 330 4.21 -0.06 -7.56
N SER A 331 5.35 -0.66 -7.89
CA SER A 331 5.45 -1.94 -8.62
C SER A 331 4.81 -3.14 -7.90
N LEU A 332 4.81 -3.15 -6.57
CA LEU A 332 4.21 -4.22 -5.77
C LEU A 332 2.67 -4.16 -5.76
N MET A 333 2.07 -3.05 -6.21
CA MET A 333 0.63 -2.91 -6.26
C MET A 333 0.01 -3.88 -7.28
N ASP A 334 -1.00 -4.63 -6.86
CA ASP A 334 -1.89 -5.38 -7.75
C ASP A 334 -3.30 -4.81 -7.71
N ALA A 335 -4.21 -5.41 -8.49
CA ALA A 335 -5.60 -4.97 -8.53
C ALA A 335 -6.28 -5.04 -7.14
N GLN A 336 -5.97 -6.03 -6.30
CA GLN A 336 -6.63 -6.18 -5.01
C GLN A 336 -6.14 -5.13 -4.00
N LEU A 337 -4.82 -4.91 -3.91
CA LEU A 337 -4.25 -3.84 -3.08
C LEU A 337 -4.70 -2.47 -3.56
N TYR A 338 -4.73 -2.23 -4.87
CA TYR A 338 -5.21 -0.97 -5.43
C TYR A 338 -6.68 -0.74 -5.10
N LEU A 339 -7.51 -1.78 -5.12
CA LEU A 339 -8.92 -1.62 -4.82
C LEU A 339 -9.21 -1.48 -3.32
N GLY A 340 -8.33 -2.01 -2.47
CA GLY A 340 -8.52 -2.05 -1.03
C GLY A 340 -9.47 -3.18 -0.61
N PHE A 341 -9.32 -3.64 0.63
CA PHE A 341 -10.06 -4.80 1.14
C PHE A 341 -11.57 -4.62 1.08
N GLU A 342 -12.10 -3.48 1.52
CA GLU A 342 -13.55 -3.26 1.60
C GLU A 342 -14.21 -3.29 0.22
N TYR A 343 -13.69 -2.49 -0.72
CA TYR A 343 -14.26 -2.39 -2.06
C TYR A 343 -14.07 -3.69 -2.86
N TYR A 344 -12.89 -4.32 -2.77
CA TYR A 344 -12.65 -5.61 -3.41
C TYR A 344 -13.58 -6.71 -2.88
N SER A 345 -13.75 -6.80 -1.55
CA SER A 345 -14.66 -7.77 -0.92
C SER A 345 -16.13 -7.50 -1.26
N ALA A 346 -16.52 -6.23 -1.39
CA ALA A 346 -17.86 -5.85 -1.81
C ALA A 346 -18.17 -6.31 -3.24
N ILE A 347 -17.24 -6.10 -4.19
CA ILE A 347 -17.39 -6.60 -5.57
C ILE A 347 -17.46 -8.14 -5.57
N GLN A 348 -16.58 -8.81 -4.83
CA GLN A 348 -16.62 -10.27 -4.74
C GLN A 348 -17.95 -10.78 -4.20
N SER A 349 -18.56 -10.09 -3.24
CA SER A 349 -19.86 -10.47 -2.65
C SER A 349 -21.00 -10.37 -3.66
N LEU A 350 -20.91 -9.49 -4.65
CA LEU A 350 -21.87 -9.40 -5.77
C LEU A 350 -21.66 -10.49 -6.84
N GLN A 351 -20.55 -11.24 -6.77
CA GLN A 351 -20.19 -12.26 -7.76
C GLN A 351 -20.09 -13.68 -7.19
N LYS A 352 -20.00 -13.88 -5.87
CA LYS A 352 -19.88 -15.19 -5.21
C LYS A 352 -21.15 -15.54 -4.45
N ASP A 353 -21.34 -16.83 -4.17
CA ASP A 353 -22.44 -17.26 -3.30
C ASP A 353 -22.22 -16.82 -1.85
N ARG A 354 -23.29 -16.29 -1.23
CA ARG A 354 -23.30 -15.87 0.19
C ARG A 354 -22.85 -16.98 1.14
N LEU A 355 -23.03 -18.25 0.77
CA LEU A 355 -22.59 -19.42 1.53
C LEU A 355 -21.07 -19.47 1.78
N SER A 356 -20.26 -18.89 0.91
CA SER A 356 -18.79 -18.81 1.11
C SER A 356 -18.38 -17.79 2.18
N SER A 357 -19.13 -16.68 2.32
CA SER A 357 -18.88 -15.64 3.33
C SER A 357 -19.22 -16.11 4.75
N ARG A 358 -20.31 -16.89 4.91
CA ARG A 358 -20.70 -17.50 6.20
C ARG A 358 -19.75 -18.62 6.67
N ARG A 359 -18.97 -19.22 5.77
CA ARG A 359 -17.98 -20.27 6.09
C ARG A 359 -16.67 -19.72 6.68
N ARG A 360 -16.36 -18.43 6.53
CA ARG A 360 -15.32 -17.74 7.30
C ARG A 360 -15.87 -17.42 8.70
N GLY A 361 -16.20 -18.46 9.47
CA GLY A 361 -16.66 -18.32 10.87
C GLY A 361 -15.64 -17.59 11.76
N ASN A 362 -15.86 -17.60 13.08
CA ASN A 362 -15.03 -16.94 14.11
C ASN A 362 -13.59 -17.51 14.24
N LYS A 363 -12.96 -17.90 13.14
CA LYS A 363 -11.61 -18.47 13.07
C LYS A 363 -10.64 -17.37 12.65
N THR A 364 -9.48 -17.35 13.30
CA THR A 364 -8.41 -16.40 12.97
C THR A 364 -7.40 -17.07 12.04
N GLN A 365 -7.15 -16.49 10.87
CA GLN A 365 -6.10 -16.94 9.97
C GLN A 365 -4.75 -16.32 10.37
N TRP A 366 -3.91 -17.10 11.04
CA TRP A 366 -2.56 -16.69 11.43
C TRP A 366 -1.59 -16.81 10.26
N CYS A 367 -0.80 -15.76 10.00
CA CYS A 367 0.22 -15.79 8.97
C CYS A 367 1.56 -16.26 9.54
N ALA A 368 2.07 -17.38 9.02
CA ALA A 368 3.33 -17.99 9.37
C ALA A 368 4.38 -17.74 8.27
N VAL A 369 5.56 -17.27 8.65
CA VAL A 369 6.66 -16.95 7.75
C VAL A 369 7.57 -18.17 7.59
N GLY A 370 7.57 -18.74 6.40
CA GLY A 370 8.37 -19.94 6.09
C GLY A 370 7.78 -21.24 6.64
N ARG A 371 8.50 -22.34 6.39
CA ARG A 371 8.01 -23.70 6.65
C ARG A 371 8.00 -24.07 8.14
N ASP A 372 8.97 -23.60 8.91
CA ASP A 372 9.10 -23.96 10.32
C ASP A 372 8.01 -23.32 11.16
N GLU A 373 7.73 -22.02 10.93
CA GLU A 373 6.59 -21.35 11.55
C GLU A 373 5.28 -21.99 11.12
N LYS A 374 5.13 -22.36 9.85
CA LYS A 374 3.93 -23.05 9.36
C LYS A 374 3.72 -24.39 10.08
N LYS A 375 4.79 -25.17 10.29
CA LYS A 375 4.72 -26.44 11.04
C LYS A 375 4.23 -26.20 12.46
N LYS A 376 4.81 -25.23 13.19
CA LYS A 376 4.36 -24.88 14.54
C LYS A 376 2.91 -24.39 14.55
N CYS A 377 2.54 -23.55 13.59
CA CYS A 377 1.19 -23.03 13.44
C CYS A 377 0.19 -24.17 13.20
N ASP A 378 0.52 -25.15 12.36
CA ASP A 378 -0.38 -26.29 12.09
C ASP A 378 -0.64 -27.13 13.35
N VAL A 379 0.38 -27.31 14.18
CA VAL A 379 0.20 -27.94 15.51
C VAL A 379 -0.72 -27.08 16.38
N TRP A 380 -0.52 -25.76 16.41
CA TRP A 380 -1.41 -24.86 17.15
C TRP A 380 -2.86 -24.93 16.63
N SER A 381 -3.05 -25.01 15.31
CA SER A 381 -4.36 -25.16 14.68
C SER A 381 -5.09 -26.42 15.13
N VAL A 382 -4.38 -27.56 15.18
CA VAL A 382 -4.92 -28.82 15.69
C VAL A 382 -5.26 -28.71 17.18
N MET A 383 -4.35 -28.17 17.99
CA MET A 383 -4.53 -28.06 19.45
C MET A 383 -5.64 -27.09 19.86
N SER A 384 -5.86 -26.06 19.05
CA SER A 384 -6.93 -25.07 19.22
C SER A 384 -8.28 -25.53 18.66
N ASN A 385 -8.39 -26.76 18.16
CA ASN A 385 -9.58 -27.29 17.48
C ASN A 385 -10.06 -26.40 16.32
N GLY A 386 -9.12 -25.79 15.59
CA GLY A 386 -9.40 -24.95 14.43
C GLY A 386 -9.90 -23.54 14.77
N GLU A 387 -9.74 -23.06 16.00
CA GLU A 387 -9.92 -21.64 16.35
C GLU A 387 -8.86 -20.78 15.64
N VAL A 388 -7.66 -21.33 15.47
CA VAL A 388 -6.58 -20.75 14.65
C VAL A 388 -6.39 -21.60 13.40
N GLU A 389 -6.32 -20.95 12.23
CA GLU A 389 -5.94 -21.57 10.95
C GLU A 389 -4.67 -20.90 10.41
N CYS A 390 -3.90 -21.61 9.59
CA CYS A 390 -2.56 -21.17 9.23
C CYS A 390 -2.41 -20.89 7.75
N VAL A 391 -1.92 -19.71 7.45
CA VAL A 391 -1.54 -19.26 6.10
C VAL A 391 -0.05 -19.09 6.07
N VAL A 392 0.61 -19.58 5.03
CA VAL A 392 2.07 -19.45 4.88
C VAL A 392 2.41 -18.30 3.93
N ALA A 393 3.48 -17.59 4.24
CA ALA A 393 4.13 -16.62 3.36
C ALA A 393 5.64 -16.86 3.35
N GLU A 394 6.34 -16.39 2.32
CA GLU A 394 7.79 -16.52 2.21
C GLU A 394 8.54 -15.54 3.10
N ASN A 395 7.94 -14.38 3.37
CA ASN A 395 8.54 -13.34 4.21
C ASN A 395 7.46 -12.48 4.90
N THR A 396 7.90 -11.68 5.87
CA THR A 396 7.02 -10.83 6.68
C THR A 396 6.23 -9.80 5.85
N LYS A 397 6.82 -9.23 4.80
CA LYS A 397 6.13 -8.26 3.92
C LYS A 397 4.98 -8.90 3.16
N GLU A 398 5.17 -10.14 2.71
CA GLU A 398 4.10 -10.92 2.09
C GLU A 398 3.00 -11.24 3.11
N CYS A 399 3.33 -11.56 4.37
CA CYS A 399 2.31 -11.72 5.40
C CYS A 399 1.50 -10.43 5.65
N ILE A 400 2.15 -9.27 5.76
CA ILE A 400 1.46 -7.97 5.86
C ILE A 400 0.54 -7.78 4.65
N THR A 401 1.02 -8.08 3.44
CA THR A 401 0.24 -8.00 2.20
C THR A 401 -0.98 -8.93 2.22
N LYS A 402 -0.83 -10.17 2.69
CA LYS A 402 -1.93 -11.14 2.86
C LYS A 402 -2.96 -10.65 3.86
N ILE A 403 -2.53 -9.99 4.94
CA ILE A 403 -3.44 -9.37 5.91
C ILE A 403 -4.17 -8.19 5.26
N MET A 404 -3.48 -7.29 4.53
CA MET A 404 -4.14 -6.20 3.79
C MET A 404 -5.19 -6.72 2.79
N LYS A 405 -4.96 -7.90 2.21
CA LYS A 405 -5.86 -8.55 1.25
C LYS A 405 -7.02 -9.35 1.88
N GLY A 406 -6.99 -9.59 3.19
CA GLY A 406 -7.97 -10.49 3.82
C GLY A 406 -7.76 -11.97 3.51
N GLU A 407 -6.52 -12.36 3.18
CA GLU A 407 -6.06 -13.74 3.04
C GLU A 407 -5.46 -14.29 4.34
N ALA A 408 -5.07 -13.41 5.26
CA ALA A 408 -4.69 -13.72 6.64
C ALA A 408 -5.27 -12.62 7.56
N ASP A 409 -5.25 -12.84 8.87
CA ASP A 409 -5.84 -11.94 9.85
C ASP A 409 -4.83 -11.38 10.85
N ALA A 410 -3.81 -12.14 11.24
CA ALA A 410 -2.86 -11.72 12.27
C ALA A 410 -1.44 -12.24 12.04
N ILE A 411 -0.46 -11.49 12.55
CA ILE A 411 0.96 -11.86 12.60
C ILE A 411 1.64 -11.11 13.75
N THR A 412 2.63 -11.73 14.40
CA THR A 412 3.53 -11.04 15.34
C THR A 412 4.70 -10.39 14.60
N LEU A 413 4.94 -9.11 14.84
CA LEU A 413 5.96 -8.30 14.17
C LEU A 413 6.90 -7.63 15.16
N ASP A 414 8.17 -7.49 14.81
CA ASP A 414 9.07 -6.58 15.52
C ASP A 414 8.73 -5.11 15.23
N GLY A 415 9.24 -4.19 16.07
CA GLY A 415 8.93 -2.76 15.97
C GLY A 415 9.18 -2.12 14.60
N GLY A 416 10.16 -2.60 13.81
CA GLY A 416 10.40 -2.09 12.45
C GLY A 416 9.27 -2.49 11.48
N PHE A 417 8.78 -3.72 11.57
CA PHE A 417 7.64 -4.17 10.79
C PHE A 417 6.30 -3.66 11.34
N VAL A 418 6.19 -3.34 12.64
CA VAL A 418 5.03 -2.64 13.20
C VAL A 418 4.86 -1.26 12.55
N TYR A 419 5.96 -0.52 12.32
CA TYR A 419 5.91 0.73 11.55
C TYR A 419 5.36 0.50 10.14
N THR A 420 5.90 -0.49 9.42
CA THR A 420 5.47 -0.78 8.05
C THR A 420 4.00 -1.20 8.01
N ALA A 421 3.59 -2.13 8.88
CA ALA A 421 2.21 -2.59 9.00
C ALA A 421 1.25 -1.46 9.40
N GLY A 422 1.68 -0.56 10.28
CA GLY A 422 0.94 0.63 10.68
C GLY A 422 0.68 1.60 9.53
N MET A 423 1.70 1.90 8.73
CA MET A 423 1.58 2.67 7.48
C MET A 423 0.65 1.99 6.47
N CYS A 424 0.49 0.67 6.56
CA CYS A 424 -0.45 -0.11 5.74
C CYS A 424 -1.87 -0.19 6.34
N GLY A 425 -2.16 0.54 7.42
CA GLY A 425 -3.47 0.57 8.08
C GLY A 425 -3.73 -0.55 9.09
N LEU A 426 -2.72 -1.38 9.42
CA LEU A 426 -2.85 -2.41 10.45
C LEU A 426 -2.63 -1.80 11.85
N VAL A 427 -3.25 -2.40 12.86
CA VAL A 427 -3.20 -1.92 14.25
C VAL A 427 -2.61 -2.98 15.18
N PRO A 428 -1.82 -2.57 16.19
CA PRO A 428 -1.31 -3.47 17.22
C PRO A 428 -2.44 -3.84 18.20
N VAL A 429 -2.52 -5.11 18.60
CA VAL A 429 -3.57 -5.59 19.53
C VAL A 429 -3.05 -6.14 20.86
N MET A 430 -1.89 -6.79 20.83
CA MET A 430 -1.19 -7.32 22.00
C MET A 430 0.32 -7.26 21.75
N ALA A 431 1.12 -7.15 22.80
CA ALA A 431 2.57 -7.08 22.72
C ALA A 431 3.25 -8.19 23.52
N GLU A 432 4.36 -8.74 23.02
CA GLU A 432 5.15 -9.72 23.76
C GLU A 432 5.78 -9.06 25.00
N SER A 433 5.68 -9.71 26.16
CA SER A 433 6.51 -9.37 27.32
C SER A 433 7.51 -10.48 27.58
N TYR A 434 8.74 -10.09 27.92
CA TYR A 434 9.83 -11.01 28.26
C TYR A 434 10.11 -11.09 29.76
N GLU A 435 9.37 -10.33 30.57
CA GLU A 435 9.52 -10.27 32.03
C GLU A 435 8.22 -10.68 32.72
N ASP A 436 8.33 -11.53 33.74
CA ASP A 436 7.18 -12.02 34.52
C ASP A 436 6.47 -10.90 35.29
N SER A 437 7.17 -9.82 35.65
CA SER A 437 6.61 -8.64 36.33
C SER A 437 5.52 -7.96 35.51
N HIS A 438 5.71 -7.88 34.20
CA HIS A 438 4.77 -7.21 33.29
C HIS A 438 3.59 -8.10 32.86
N CYS A 439 3.46 -9.31 33.43
CA CYS A 439 2.39 -10.26 33.12
C CYS A 439 1.24 -10.20 34.14
N SER A 440 1.15 -9.12 34.92
CA SER A 440 0.04 -8.87 35.83
C SER A 440 -1.08 -8.07 35.15
N ASP A 441 -2.34 -8.32 35.50
CA ASP A 441 -3.54 -7.74 34.86
C ASP A 441 -3.61 -6.18 34.90
N SER A 442 -2.68 -5.52 35.59
CA SER A 442 -2.66 -4.06 35.82
C SER A 442 -1.76 -3.26 34.89
N GLU A 443 -0.95 -3.89 34.04
CA GLU A 443 -0.02 -3.17 33.16
C GLU A 443 -0.57 -3.02 31.74
N GLU A 444 -0.90 -1.77 31.37
CA GLU A 444 -1.32 -1.37 30.02
C GLU A 444 -0.13 -1.02 29.11
N GLU A 445 1.09 -0.93 29.65
CA GLU A 445 2.28 -0.57 28.88
C GLU A 445 3.08 -1.81 28.45
N PRO A 446 3.46 -1.91 27.17
CA PRO A 446 4.28 -3.02 26.69
C PRO A 446 5.66 -2.99 27.34
N ALA A 447 6.26 -4.18 27.51
CA ALA A 447 7.66 -4.28 27.89
C ALA A 447 8.53 -3.55 26.85
N THR A 448 9.49 -2.75 27.31
CA THR A 448 10.32 -1.93 26.44
C THR A 448 11.78 -2.02 26.83
N TYR A 449 12.66 -1.78 25.87
CA TYR A 449 14.08 -1.57 26.16
C TYR A 449 14.52 -0.24 25.58
N PHE A 450 15.57 0.34 26.15
CA PHE A 450 16.12 1.61 25.68
C PHE A 450 17.29 1.37 24.73
N ALA A 451 17.25 2.00 23.55
CA ALA A 451 18.38 2.11 22.65
C ALA A 451 19.28 3.27 23.13
N VAL A 452 20.58 3.01 23.27
CA VAL A 452 21.54 3.96 23.82
C VAL A 452 22.78 4.07 22.94
N ALA A 453 23.43 5.24 22.98
CA ALA A 453 24.76 5.45 22.44
C ALA A 453 25.76 5.43 23.60
N VAL A 454 26.67 4.45 23.59
CA VAL A 454 27.66 4.22 24.65
C VAL A 454 29.02 4.68 24.17
N VAL A 455 29.76 5.34 25.04
CA VAL A 455 31.11 5.84 24.81
C VAL A 455 32.01 5.51 25.99
N LYS A 456 33.32 5.50 25.77
CA LYS A 456 34.28 5.40 26.86
C LYS A 456 34.31 6.72 27.64
N LYS A 457 34.27 6.63 28.97
CA LYS A 457 34.40 7.78 29.88
C LYS A 457 35.73 8.51 29.73
N SER A 458 36.78 7.82 29.29
CA SER A 458 38.08 8.42 28.97
C SER A 458 38.02 9.48 27.86
N ASN A 459 37.08 9.34 26.92
CA ASN A 459 36.96 10.21 25.75
C ASN A 459 35.96 11.34 26.03
N LYS A 460 36.34 12.30 26.88
CA LYS A 460 35.44 13.35 27.39
C LYS A 460 34.86 14.27 26.32
N ASP A 461 35.56 14.44 25.20
CA ASP A 461 35.16 15.39 24.14
C ASP A 461 34.01 14.90 23.27
N ILE A 462 33.65 13.61 23.32
CA ILE A 462 32.63 13.04 22.45
C ILE A 462 31.23 13.29 23.03
N THR A 463 30.38 13.96 22.27
CA THR A 463 28.97 14.21 22.57
C THR A 463 28.13 13.75 21.39
N TRP A 464 26.81 13.65 21.57
CA TRP A 464 25.90 13.32 20.46
C TRP A 464 26.04 14.31 19.28
N ASN A 465 26.33 15.58 19.56
CA ASN A 465 26.40 16.65 18.56
C ASN A 465 27.69 16.65 17.73
N ASN A 466 28.74 15.93 18.13
CA ASN A 466 30.02 15.86 17.41
C ASN A 466 30.44 14.44 17.01
N LEU A 467 29.46 13.55 16.82
CA LEU A 467 29.67 12.18 16.35
C LEU A 467 30.16 12.09 14.90
N GLN A 468 29.93 13.10 14.09
CA GLN A 468 30.40 13.12 12.70
C GLN A 468 31.93 12.98 12.64
N GLY A 469 32.41 12.08 11.79
CA GLY A 469 33.83 11.76 11.65
C GLY A 469 34.42 10.86 12.74
N LYS A 470 33.64 10.43 13.74
CA LYS A 470 34.09 9.45 14.75
C LYS A 470 34.03 8.01 14.21
N LYS A 471 34.57 7.07 14.98
CA LYS A 471 34.53 5.63 14.69
C LYS A 471 33.30 4.98 15.35
N SER A 472 32.42 4.36 14.57
CA SER A 472 31.17 3.81 15.09
C SER A 472 31.12 2.28 15.12
N CYS A 473 30.37 1.75 16.09
CA CYS A 473 30.11 0.33 16.25
C CYS A 473 28.61 0.07 16.31
N HIS A 474 28.12 -0.79 15.42
CA HIS A 474 26.70 -1.07 15.24
C HIS A 474 26.43 -2.55 15.39
N THR A 475 25.25 -2.90 15.87
CA THR A 475 24.87 -4.31 16.00
C THR A 475 24.76 -5.02 14.64
N ALA A 476 24.21 -4.33 13.64
CA ALA A 476 24.15 -4.69 12.22
C ALA A 476 23.25 -3.67 11.50
N VAL A 477 23.40 -3.56 10.18
CA VAL A 477 22.52 -2.76 9.31
C VAL A 477 21.06 -3.23 9.47
N GLY A 478 20.13 -2.28 9.59
CA GLY A 478 18.68 -2.55 9.70
C GLY A 478 18.17 -2.95 11.09
N ARG A 479 19.05 -3.12 12.10
CA ARG A 479 18.63 -3.44 13.47
C ARG A 479 18.17 -2.19 14.24
N THR A 480 17.18 -2.35 15.11
CA THR A 480 16.54 -1.23 15.82
C THR A 480 17.49 -0.31 16.58
N ALA A 481 18.11 -0.81 17.66
CA ALA A 481 19.01 0.02 18.48
C ALA A 481 20.34 0.33 17.82
N GLY A 482 20.89 -0.62 17.06
CA GLY A 482 22.20 -0.48 16.45
C GLY A 482 22.24 0.28 15.14
N TRP A 483 21.11 0.47 14.44
CA TRP A 483 21.07 1.11 13.14
C TRP A 483 19.87 2.04 12.96
N ASN A 484 18.63 1.55 13.03
CA ASN A 484 17.46 2.31 12.62
C ASN A 484 17.27 3.60 13.44
N ILE A 485 17.44 3.52 14.76
CA ILE A 485 17.34 4.67 15.67
C ILE A 485 18.51 5.65 15.45
N PRO A 486 19.79 5.25 15.60
CA PRO A 486 20.88 6.20 15.46
C PRO A 486 20.97 6.80 14.05
N MET A 487 20.81 5.99 12.98
CA MET A 487 20.85 6.49 11.60
C MET A 487 19.63 7.37 11.29
N GLY A 488 18.45 7.01 11.81
CA GLY A 488 17.25 7.83 11.65
C GLY A 488 17.37 9.20 12.30
N LEU A 489 17.92 9.27 13.52
CA LEU A 489 18.20 10.53 14.22
C LEU A 489 19.29 11.35 13.54
N ILE A 490 20.34 10.71 13.02
CA ILE A 490 21.40 11.36 12.24
C ILE A 490 20.81 11.94 10.95
N HIS A 491 20.08 11.13 10.18
CA HIS A 491 19.43 11.55 8.94
C HIS A 491 18.46 12.71 9.20
N ASN A 492 17.70 12.68 10.28
CA ASN A 492 16.75 13.74 10.62
C ASN A 492 17.45 15.11 10.82
N ARG A 493 18.73 15.10 11.21
CA ARG A 493 19.54 16.32 11.37
C ARG A 493 20.27 16.72 10.10
N THR A 494 20.75 15.76 9.31
CA THR A 494 21.63 16.02 8.16
C THR A 494 20.89 16.06 6.83
N GLY A 495 19.74 15.40 6.70
CA GLY A 495 19.04 15.15 5.44
C GLY A 495 19.84 14.31 4.44
N ASN A 496 20.93 13.65 4.86
CA ASN A 496 21.83 12.92 3.97
C ASN A 496 21.67 11.41 4.09
N CYS A 497 21.29 10.76 2.99
CA CYS A 497 21.12 9.31 2.90
C CYS A 497 22.43 8.53 2.76
N ASN A 498 23.55 9.22 2.54
CA ASN A 498 24.87 8.60 2.49
C ASN A 498 25.45 8.40 3.89
N PHE A 499 24.95 7.39 4.60
CA PHE A 499 25.41 7.05 5.95
C PHE A 499 26.90 6.67 6.02
N ASP A 500 27.48 6.23 4.90
CA ASP A 500 28.89 5.87 4.82
C ASP A 500 29.83 7.07 5.03
N GLU A 501 29.36 8.28 4.76
CA GLU A 501 30.15 9.51 4.89
C GLU A 501 30.04 10.17 6.27
N TYR A 502 29.09 9.75 7.10
CA TYR A 502 28.88 10.38 8.41
C TYR A 502 29.98 10.01 9.41
N PHE A 503 30.35 8.73 9.49
CA PHE A 503 31.46 8.25 10.33
C PHE A 503 32.75 8.12 9.52
N SER A 504 33.90 8.29 10.17
CA SER A 504 35.18 8.14 9.45
C SER A 504 35.47 6.69 9.10
N GLN A 505 35.14 5.78 10.02
CA GLN A 505 35.22 4.33 9.89
C GLN A 505 34.15 3.72 10.81
N GLY A 506 33.70 2.50 10.52
CA GLY A 506 32.80 1.81 11.41
C GLY A 506 32.88 0.29 11.30
N CYS A 507 32.18 -0.38 12.20
CA CYS A 507 31.70 -1.73 11.96
C CYS A 507 30.18 -1.78 12.08
N ALA A 508 29.52 -1.92 10.93
CA ALA A 508 28.10 -2.21 10.79
C ALA A 508 27.94 -3.45 9.91
N PRO A 509 27.92 -4.65 10.52
CA PRO A 509 27.75 -5.89 9.77
C PRO A 509 26.49 -5.85 8.89
N GLY A 510 26.61 -6.33 7.66
CA GLY A 510 25.61 -6.18 6.59
C GLY A 510 25.89 -5.01 5.63
N SER A 511 26.88 -4.16 5.93
CA SER A 511 27.34 -3.12 5.00
C SER A 511 28.16 -3.72 3.85
N PRO A 512 28.24 -3.05 2.68
CA PRO A 512 29.14 -3.46 1.60
C PRO A 512 30.59 -3.61 2.11
N PRO A 513 31.34 -4.65 1.73
CA PRO A 513 32.72 -4.85 2.20
C PRO A 513 33.67 -3.67 1.93
N THR A 514 33.36 -2.86 0.91
CA THR A 514 34.14 -1.68 0.50
C THR A 514 33.75 -0.39 1.24
N SER A 515 32.66 -0.40 2.02
CA SER A 515 32.16 0.77 2.74
C SER A 515 33.01 1.10 3.97
N ARG A 516 33.08 2.38 4.35
CA ARG A 516 33.73 2.84 5.58
C ARG A 516 33.14 2.19 6.82
N LEU A 517 31.84 1.91 6.82
CA LEU A 517 31.12 1.19 7.86
C LEU A 517 31.55 -0.28 8.01
N CYS A 518 32.39 -0.80 7.12
CA CYS A 518 32.92 -2.14 7.22
C CYS A 518 34.38 -2.20 7.71
N GLN A 519 35.07 -1.06 7.77
CA GLN A 519 36.51 -1.03 7.94
C GLN A 519 36.98 -1.59 9.29
N LEU A 520 36.23 -1.35 10.36
CA LEU A 520 36.58 -1.82 11.71
C LEU A 520 36.20 -3.29 11.96
N CYS A 521 35.36 -3.90 11.13
CA CYS A 521 34.93 -5.28 11.31
C CYS A 521 36.09 -6.29 11.21
N LYS A 522 36.00 -7.41 11.94
CA LYS A 522 37.09 -8.39 12.11
C LYS A 522 36.83 -9.76 11.46
N GLY A 523 35.58 -10.11 11.16
CA GLY A 523 35.20 -11.43 10.65
C GLY A 523 35.29 -12.54 11.70
N SER A 524 35.30 -13.80 11.25
CA SER A 524 35.23 -15.00 12.09
C SER A 524 36.56 -15.41 12.71
N GLY A 525 37.65 -14.70 12.38
CA GLY A 525 39.02 -15.13 12.69
C GLY A 525 39.50 -16.33 11.86
N GLY A 526 38.65 -16.87 10.96
CA GLY A 526 38.98 -17.93 10.00
C GLY A 526 39.46 -17.41 8.63
N VAL A 527 39.71 -18.33 7.69
CA VAL A 527 40.11 -18.03 6.30
C VAL A 527 39.13 -18.69 5.33
N PRO A 528 38.43 -17.94 4.46
CA PRO A 528 38.43 -16.49 4.37
C PRO A 528 37.70 -15.85 5.57
N PRO A 529 38.16 -14.69 6.07
CA PRO A 529 37.46 -14.02 7.15
C PRO A 529 36.12 -13.52 6.62
N GLU A 530 35.03 -13.98 7.22
CA GLU A 530 33.65 -13.57 6.91
C GLU A 530 33.37 -12.16 7.46
N LYS A 531 34.24 -11.21 7.08
CA LYS A 531 34.23 -9.82 7.53
C LYS A 531 32.93 -9.15 7.09
N CYS A 532 32.33 -8.38 7.99
CA CYS A 532 31.09 -7.65 7.77
C CYS A 532 29.85 -8.50 7.54
N VAL A 533 29.91 -9.83 7.66
CA VAL A 533 28.71 -10.64 7.48
C VAL A 533 27.76 -10.36 8.65
N ALA A 534 26.49 -10.12 8.37
CA ALA A 534 25.47 -9.88 9.39
C ALA A 534 25.06 -11.19 10.11
N SER A 535 26.03 -11.89 10.69
CA SER A 535 25.83 -13.11 11.46
C SER A 535 26.88 -13.23 12.57
N SER A 536 26.72 -14.22 13.46
CA SER A 536 27.68 -14.50 14.53
C SER A 536 29.07 -14.92 14.03
N HIS A 537 29.24 -15.13 12.72
CA HIS A 537 30.56 -15.29 12.11
C HIS A 537 31.35 -13.98 12.07
N GLU A 538 30.76 -12.82 12.34
CA GLU A 538 31.49 -11.57 12.54
C GLU A 538 31.65 -11.31 14.05
N GLN A 539 32.89 -11.17 14.51
CA GLN A 539 33.18 -10.95 15.94
C GLN A 539 32.52 -9.70 16.53
N TYR A 540 32.31 -8.66 15.72
CA TYR A 540 31.64 -7.43 16.15
C TYR A 540 30.13 -7.40 15.87
N TYR A 541 29.53 -8.55 15.48
CA TYR A 541 28.10 -8.66 15.25
C TYR A 541 27.27 -8.69 16.54
N GLY A 542 26.09 -8.08 16.47
CA GLY A 542 25.12 -8.07 17.55
C GLY A 542 25.48 -7.10 18.68
N TYR A 543 24.72 -7.18 19.76
CA TYR A 543 24.85 -6.25 20.87
C TYR A 543 26.21 -6.33 21.58
N THR A 544 26.60 -7.55 21.98
CA THR A 544 27.90 -7.81 22.61
C THR A 544 29.06 -7.50 21.68
N GLY A 545 28.95 -7.86 20.39
CA GLY A 545 29.97 -7.56 19.39
C GLY A 545 30.16 -6.05 19.16
N ALA A 546 29.08 -5.26 19.15
CA ALA A 546 29.17 -3.81 19.03
C ALA A 546 29.82 -3.15 20.27
N LEU A 547 29.53 -3.63 21.48
CA LEU A 547 30.23 -3.19 22.69
C LEU A 547 31.72 -3.57 22.64
N ARG A 548 32.02 -4.79 22.19
CA ARG A 548 33.41 -5.24 21.99
C ARG A 548 34.14 -4.37 20.98
N CYS A 549 33.49 -4.00 19.87
CA CYS A 549 34.03 -3.05 18.89
C CYS A 549 34.37 -1.71 19.53
N LEU A 550 33.50 -1.15 20.40
CA LEU A 550 33.80 0.07 21.15
C LEU A 550 35.03 -0.11 22.05
N VAL A 551 35.11 -1.23 22.77
CA VAL A 551 36.25 -1.51 23.65
C VAL A 551 37.56 -1.58 22.86
N GLU A 552 37.57 -2.23 21.70
CA GLU A 552 38.79 -2.54 20.96
C GLU A 552 39.20 -1.49 19.90
N GLN A 553 38.26 -0.79 19.24
CA GLN A 553 38.55 0.03 18.04
C GLN A 553 37.70 1.31 17.90
N GLY A 554 36.44 1.25 18.28
CA GLY A 554 35.46 2.33 18.06
C GLY A 554 35.48 3.44 19.12
N ASP A 555 34.81 4.53 18.78
CA ASP A 555 34.58 5.68 19.66
C ASP A 555 33.19 5.66 20.31
N VAL A 556 32.20 5.11 19.59
CA VAL A 556 30.80 4.99 20.03
C VAL A 556 30.22 3.63 19.64
N ALA A 557 29.42 3.02 20.53
CA ALA A 557 28.60 1.85 20.23
C ALA A 557 27.11 2.15 20.38
N PHE A 558 26.31 1.69 19.42
CA PHE A 558 24.85 1.77 19.47
C PHE A 558 24.26 0.41 19.85
N ILE A 559 23.73 0.30 21.06
CA ILE A 559 23.30 -0.95 21.69
C ILE A 559 22.07 -0.73 22.58
N LYS A 560 21.50 -1.81 23.16
CA LYS A 560 20.47 -1.67 24.21
C LYS A 560 21.13 -1.38 25.57
N HIS A 561 20.41 -0.67 26.44
CA HIS A 561 20.92 -0.20 27.74
C HIS A 561 21.54 -1.28 28.64
N SER A 562 21.00 -2.50 28.64
CA SER A 562 21.45 -3.57 29.54
C SER A 562 22.82 -4.17 29.18
N ILE A 563 23.33 -3.95 27.97
CA ILE A 563 24.49 -4.70 27.42
C ILE A 563 25.80 -4.37 28.13
N VAL A 564 25.97 -3.12 28.55
CA VAL A 564 27.17 -2.72 29.28
C VAL A 564 27.19 -3.46 30.62
N GLU A 565 26.09 -3.41 31.37
CA GLU A 565 25.96 -4.11 32.64
C GLU A 565 26.14 -5.63 32.49
N GLU A 566 25.60 -6.25 31.43
CA GLU A 566 25.76 -7.68 31.16
C GLU A 566 27.23 -8.10 30.92
N ASN A 567 28.12 -7.18 30.53
CA ASN A 567 29.49 -7.46 30.12
C ASN A 567 30.58 -6.80 30.98
N THR A 568 30.21 -6.11 32.06
CA THR A 568 31.17 -5.50 33.00
C THR A 568 31.14 -6.16 34.37
N ASP A 569 32.07 -5.77 35.24
CA ASP A 569 32.14 -6.15 36.65
C ASP A 569 32.19 -7.67 36.88
N GLY A 570 32.87 -8.38 35.98
CA GLY A 570 33.07 -9.83 36.05
C GLY A 570 31.86 -10.66 35.64
N LYS A 571 30.78 -10.05 35.14
CA LYS A 571 29.58 -10.76 34.62
C LYS A 571 29.87 -11.53 33.32
N SER A 572 30.78 -11.02 32.48
CA SER A 572 31.30 -11.75 31.31
C SER A 572 32.65 -12.38 31.62
N LYS A 573 32.82 -13.65 31.24
CA LYS A 573 34.07 -14.41 31.38
C LYS A 573 34.97 -14.33 30.15
N GLU A 574 34.56 -13.60 29.11
CA GLU A 574 35.34 -13.46 27.89
C GLU A 574 36.60 -12.61 28.12
N SER A 575 37.68 -12.96 27.43
CA SER A 575 39.00 -12.33 27.63
C SER A 575 39.03 -10.82 27.37
N TRP A 576 38.18 -10.32 26.48
CA TRP A 576 38.07 -8.89 26.17
C TRP A 576 37.21 -8.11 27.19
N ALA A 577 36.37 -8.80 27.97
CA ALA A 577 35.38 -8.19 28.86
C ALA A 577 35.67 -8.39 30.36
N LYS A 578 36.50 -9.38 30.72
CA LYS A 578 36.75 -9.81 32.11
C LYS A 578 37.14 -8.69 33.08
N ASP A 579 37.89 -7.69 32.62
CA ASP A 579 38.44 -6.60 33.45
C ASP A 579 37.66 -5.27 33.27
N LEU A 580 36.59 -5.28 32.48
CA LEU A 580 35.79 -4.07 32.25
C LEU A 580 34.97 -3.73 33.48
N LYS A 581 34.88 -2.42 33.77
CA LYS A 581 34.07 -1.87 34.86
C LYS A 581 32.96 -0.99 34.28
N LEU A 582 31.78 -1.03 34.90
CA LEU A 582 30.63 -0.24 34.42
C LEU A 582 30.97 1.27 34.37
N ASP A 583 31.77 1.75 35.31
CA ASP A 583 32.17 3.16 35.44
C ASP A 583 33.12 3.66 34.33
N GLN A 584 33.63 2.76 33.48
CA GLN A 584 34.44 3.11 32.31
C GLN A 584 33.60 3.61 31.13
N PHE A 585 32.28 3.53 31.22
CA PHE A 585 31.36 3.87 30.15
C PHE A 585 30.38 4.96 30.56
N GLU A 586 29.93 5.73 29.58
CA GLU A 586 28.89 6.77 29.73
C GLU A 586 27.92 6.69 28.55
N LEU A 587 26.71 7.23 28.75
CA LEU A 587 25.72 7.38 27.69
C LEU A 587 25.82 8.76 27.06
N LEU A 588 25.59 8.84 25.75
CA LEU A 588 25.34 10.10 25.06
C LEU A 588 23.84 10.38 25.01
N CYS A 589 23.42 11.51 25.54
CA CYS A 589 22.04 11.98 25.47
C CYS A 589 21.84 12.80 24.18
N THR A 590 20.64 12.76 23.60
CA THR A 590 20.33 13.45 22.33
C THR A 590 20.40 14.99 22.42
N ASP A 591 20.32 15.53 23.63
CA ASP A 591 20.50 16.96 23.96
C ASP A 591 21.97 17.40 24.08
N GLY A 592 22.92 16.46 23.89
CA GLY A 592 24.35 16.73 23.95
C GLY A 592 25.00 16.47 25.31
N ARG A 593 24.22 16.20 26.36
CA ARG A 593 24.75 15.80 27.67
C ARG A 593 25.31 14.38 27.65
N ARG A 594 26.02 14.04 28.72
CA ARG A 594 26.42 12.68 29.07
C ARG A 594 25.79 12.27 30.39
N ALA A 595 25.53 10.99 30.55
CA ALA A 595 24.97 10.44 31.79
C ALA A 595 25.60 9.10 32.16
N ASN A 596 25.37 8.65 33.40
CA ASN A 596 25.76 7.31 33.82
C ASN A 596 24.98 6.26 33.01
N VAL A 597 25.57 5.09 32.81
CA VAL A 597 24.92 3.95 32.13
C VAL A 597 23.59 3.57 32.79
N MET A 598 23.47 3.73 34.11
CA MET A 598 22.24 3.42 34.86
C MET A 598 21.13 4.46 34.67
N ASP A 599 21.45 5.66 34.15
CA ASP A 599 20.47 6.73 33.93
C ASP A 599 19.74 6.60 32.58
N TYR A 600 19.78 5.43 31.95
CA TYR A 600 19.25 5.16 30.61
C TYR A 600 17.78 5.56 30.42
N ARG A 601 16.97 5.56 31.49
CA ARG A 601 15.56 6.01 31.43
C ARG A 601 15.43 7.49 31.06
N THR A 602 16.39 8.30 31.47
CA THR A 602 16.42 9.75 31.19
C THR A 602 17.41 10.13 30.09
N CYS A 603 18.41 9.27 29.82
CA CYS A 603 19.40 9.46 28.77
C CYS A 603 19.43 8.25 27.82
N ASN A 604 18.64 8.32 26.76
CA ASN A 604 18.61 7.31 25.70
C ASN A 604 18.36 7.97 24.34
N LEU A 605 18.51 7.19 23.27
CA LEU A 605 18.16 7.60 21.92
C LEU A 605 16.68 7.40 21.63
N ALA A 606 16.11 6.28 22.08
CA ALA A 606 14.68 6.01 22.07
C ALA A 606 14.29 4.87 23.03
N LYS A 607 13.07 4.93 23.55
CA LYS A 607 12.33 3.78 24.10
C LYS A 607 11.88 2.91 22.92
N VAL A 608 12.17 1.61 22.98
CA VAL A 608 11.87 0.65 21.92
C VAL A 608 10.87 -0.38 22.42
N PRO A 609 9.70 -0.52 21.78
CA PRO A 609 8.74 -1.53 22.18
C PRO A 609 9.18 -2.94 21.79
N THR A 610 8.61 -3.93 22.46
CA THR A 610 8.67 -5.34 22.08
C THR A 610 7.90 -5.61 20.79
N HIS A 611 7.86 -6.88 20.40
CA HIS A 611 7.08 -7.32 19.26
C HIS A 611 5.59 -7.17 19.54
N ALA A 612 4.79 -6.89 18.52
CA ALA A 612 3.34 -6.78 18.63
C ALA A 612 2.63 -7.64 17.61
N VAL A 613 1.49 -8.19 18.00
CA VAL A 613 0.53 -8.80 17.09
C VAL A 613 -0.19 -7.68 16.34
N MET A 614 -0.11 -7.71 15.02
CA MET A 614 -0.75 -6.75 14.11
C MET A 614 -1.91 -7.40 13.37
N THR A 615 -3.01 -6.67 13.20
CA THR A 615 -4.20 -7.11 12.47
C THR A 615 -4.94 -5.94 11.83
N ARG A 616 -5.97 -6.20 11.01
CA ARG A 616 -6.85 -5.16 10.49
C ARG A 616 -7.78 -4.63 11.61
N PRO A 617 -8.13 -3.33 11.62
CA PRO A 617 -8.93 -2.72 12.69
C PRO A 617 -10.23 -3.48 13.02
N GLU A 618 -10.94 -3.95 12.00
CA GLU A 618 -12.21 -4.68 12.15
C GLU A 618 -12.07 -6.07 12.77
N LYS A 619 -10.85 -6.65 12.76
CA LYS A 619 -10.52 -7.95 13.38
C LYS A 619 -9.86 -7.81 14.76
N ALA A 620 -9.53 -6.58 15.20
CA ALA A 620 -8.74 -6.34 16.40
C ALA A 620 -9.32 -6.99 17.66
N ARG A 621 -10.63 -6.84 17.89
CA ARG A 621 -11.32 -7.42 19.05
C ARG A 621 -11.32 -8.95 19.00
N GLU A 622 -11.62 -9.54 17.84
CA GLU A 622 -11.69 -10.99 17.64
C GLU A 622 -10.32 -11.65 17.87
N VAL A 623 -9.26 -11.08 17.28
CA VAL A 623 -7.89 -11.59 17.44
C VAL A 623 -7.42 -11.50 18.89
N ARG A 624 -7.72 -10.40 19.58
CA ARG A 624 -7.37 -10.22 20.99
C ARG A 624 -8.06 -11.25 21.88
N GLU A 625 -9.37 -11.38 21.76
CA GLU A 625 -10.15 -12.34 22.56
C GLU A 625 -9.71 -13.79 22.29
N MET A 626 -9.35 -14.11 21.03
CA MET A 626 -8.76 -15.40 20.67
C MET A 626 -7.43 -15.60 21.39
N LEU A 627 -6.49 -14.65 21.31
CA LEU A 627 -5.18 -14.78 21.95
C LEU A 627 -5.27 -14.91 23.47
N GLU A 628 -6.14 -14.15 24.14
CA GLU A 628 -6.39 -14.28 25.58
C GLU A 628 -6.82 -15.72 25.95
N ARG A 629 -7.67 -16.36 25.14
CA ARG A 629 -8.07 -17.76 25.35
C ARG A 629 -6.94 -18.73 25.06
N GLN A 630 -6.23 -18.54 23.95
CA GLN A 630 -5.14 -19.42 23.54
C GLN A 630 -3.98 -19.37 24.54
N GLU A 631 -3.63 -18.20 25.07
CA GLU A 631 -2.57 -18.02 26.06
C GLU A 631 -2.91 -18.69 27.41
N ARG A 632 -4.17 -18.62 27.86
CA ARG A 632 -4.63 -19.34 29.07
C ARG A 632 -4.45 -20.85 28.94
N LEU A 633 -4.56 -21.39 27.73
CA LEU A 633 -4.38 -22.82 27.46
C LEU A 633 -2.91 -23.17 27.21
N PHE A 634 -2.22 -22.43 26.35
CA PHE A 634 -0.95 -22.84 25.75
C PHE A 634 0.20 -21.85 25.97
N GLY A 635 -0.02 -20.75 26.70
CA GLY A 635 1.03 -19.80 27.08
C GLY A 635 2.03 -20.41 28.07
N ALA A 636 3.02 -19.63 28.50
CA ALA A 636 4.09 -20.11 29.39
C ALA A 636 3.56 -20.79 30.67
N LYS A 637 2.49 -20.23 31.25
CA LYS A 637 1.79 -20.73 32.45
C LYS A 637 0.43 -21.36 32.12
N GLY A 638 0.19 -21.72 30.85
CA GLY A 638 -1.09 -22.23 30.37
C GLY A 638 -1.42 -23.64 30.89
N ILE A 639 -2.73 -23.95 31.00
CA ILE A 639 -3.25 -25.21 31.55
C ILE A 639 -2.78 -26.44 30.76
N LYS A 640 -2.62 -26.28 29.45
CA LYS A 640 -2.20 -27.31 28.47
C LYS A 640 -0.82 -27.01 27.86
N ASN A 641 0.02 -26.24 28.55
CA ASN A 641 1.35 -25.86 28.04
C ASN A 641 2.28 -27.06 27.75
N LYS A 642 2.02 -28.22 28.37
CA LYS A 642 2.74 -29.49 28.12
C LYS A 642 2.32 -30.17 26.83
N ASP A 643 1.09 -29.95 26.39
CA ASP A 643 0.56 -30.51 25.14
C ASP A 643 1.08 -29.68 23.96
N PHE A 644 1.05 -28.36 24.11
CA PHE A 644 1.58 -27.39 23.16
C PHE A 644 1.91 -26.07 23.87
N ASN A 645 3.05 -25.48 23.51
CA ASN A 645 3.49 -24.20 24.04
C ASN A 645 3.56 -23.15 22.91
N MET A 646 2.80 -22.07 23.04
CA MET A 646 2.78 -20.97 22.07
C MET A 646 4.14 -20.27 21.95
N PHE A 647 4.90 -20.19 23.04
CA PHE A 647 6.15 -19.45 23.14
C PHE A 647 7.39 -20.36 23.12
N ALA A 648 7.27 -21.67 22.95
CA ALA A 648 8.43 -22.55 22.86
C ALA A 648 8.18 -23.70 21.89
N TYR A 649 9.17 -24.03 21.06
CA TYR A 649 9.06 -25.13 20.10
C TYR A 649 10.42 -25.80 19.83
N GLU A 650 10.42 -26.81 18.95
CA GLU A 650 11.62 -27.57 18.54
C GLU A 650 12.76 -26.66 18.08
N THR A 651 12.42 -25.58 17.36
CA THR A 651 13.34 -24.53 16.90
C THR A 651 12.95 -23.19 17.50
N LYS A 652 13.91 -22.26 17.51
CA LYS A 652 13.79 -21.00 18.24
C LYS A 652 12.99 -19.95 17.47
N ASP A 653 12.30 -19.08 18.23
CA ASP A 653 11.67 -17.84 17.78
C ASP A 653 10.69 -18.04 16.61
N LEU A 654 9.83 -19.06 16.72
CA LEU A 654 8.77 -19.33 15.74
C LEU A 654 7.44 -18.73 16.19
N LEU A 655 6.79 -17.92 15.34
CA LEU A 655 5.52 -17.21 15.58
C LEU A 655 5.59 -16.12 16.67
N PHE A 656 6.30 -16.41 17.75
CA PHE A 656 6.57 -15.56 18.89
C PHE A 656 8.04 -15.75 19.32
N LYS A 657 8.60 -14.78 20.03
CA LYS A 657 9.92 -14.96 20.68
C LYS A 657 9.86 -16.03 21.76
N ASP A 658 10.91 -16.84 21.86
CA ASP A 658 10.98 -17.91 22.87
C ASP A 658 11.01 -17.37 24.31
N LEU A 659 11.47 -16.13 24.47
CA LEU A 659 11.56 -15.45 25.74
C LEU A 659 10.21 -14.89 26.22
N THR A 660 9.17 -14.98 25.39
CA THR A 660 7.84 -14.47 25.73
C THR A 660 7.28 -15.17 26.96
N LYS A 661 6.96 -14.38 27.98
CA LYS A 661 6.33 -14.82 29.23
C LYS A 661 4.81 -14.69 29.15
N CYS A 662 4.35 -13.62 28.52
CA CYS A 662 2.94 -13.39 28.25
C CYS A 662 2.73 -12.39 27.10
N LEU A 663 1.48 -12.23 26.67
CA LEU A 663 1.03 -11.17 25.77
C LEU A 663 0.33 -10.07 26.58
N VAL A 664 0.91 -8.87 26.58
CA VAL A 664 0.35 -7.68 27.23
C VAL A 664 -0.77 -7.12 26.36
N LYS A 665 -1.92 -6.88 26.97
CA LYS A 665 -3.08 -6.28 26.32
C LYS A 665 -2.85 -4.80 26.07
N LEU A 666 -2.98 -4.38 24.82
CA LEU A 666 -2.89 -2.96 24.48
C LEU A 666 -4.27 -2.29 24.54
N ARG A 667 -4.28 -0.99 24.89
CA ARG A 667 -5.49 -0.15 24.95
C ARG A 667 -6.25 -0.16 23.63
N ASP A 668 -7.58 -0.16 23.69
CA ASP A 668 -8.42 -0.04 22.51
C ASP A 668 -8.15 1.26 21.74
N GLY A 669 -7.97 1.12 20.42
CA GLY A 669 -7.67 2.24 19.52
C GLY A 669 -6.24 2.76 19.59
N ILE A 670 -5.31 2.09 20.29
CA ILE A 670 -3.89 2.44 20.26
C ILE A 670 -3.34 2.41 18.83
N THR A 671 -2.68 3.48 18.43
CA THR A 671 -2.09 3.57 17.09
C THR A 671 -0.69 2.96 17.07
N TYR A 672 -0.21 2.55 15.90
CA TYR A 672 1.19 2.12 15.76
C TYR A 672 2.18 3.23 16.16
N LYS A 673 1.82 4.52 15.98
CA LYS A 673 2.66 5.66 16.38
C LYS A 673 2.78 5.74 17.89
N GLU A 674 1.66 5.65 18.61
CA GLU A 674 1.63 5.59 20.08
C GLU A 674 2.40 4.39 20.61
N PHE A 675 2.21 3.21 20.00
CA PHE A 675 2.91 1.99 20.39
C PHE A 675 4.44 2.09 20.19
N LEU A 676 4.89 2.65 19.06
CA LEU A 676 6.32 2.83 18.77
C LEU A 676 6.97 3.93 19.62
N GLY A 677 6.18 4.95 19.99
CA GLY A 677 6.67 6.17 20.60
C GLY A 677 7.31 7.13 19.60
N ASP A 678 7.24 8.43 19.91
CA ASP A 678 7.59 9.52 18.98
C ASP A 678 9.01 9.42 18.42
N GLN A 679 10.00 9.15 19.28
CA GLN A 679 11.41 9.11 18.89
C GLN A 679 11.72 7.97 17.93
N TYR A 680 11.16 6.78 18.19
CA TYR A 680 11.41 5.62 17.33
C TYR A 680 10.65 5.77 16.01
N HIS A 681 9.39 6.22 16.06
CA HIS A 681 8.60 6.53 14.87
C HIS A 681 9.31 7.57 13.99
N ALA A 682 9.75 8.70 14.56
CA ALA A 682 10.45 9.74 13.82
C ALA A 682 11.75 9.24 13.19
N SER A 683 12.50 8.36 13.88
CA SER A 683 13.71 7.75 13.34
C SER A 683 13.43 6.87 12.14
N LEU A 684 12.38 6.03 12.21
CA LEU A 684 11.97 5.18 11.09
C LEU A 684 11.41 5.98 9.92
N ALA A 685 10.56 6.98 10.19
CA ALA A 685 10.02 7.86 9.17
C ALA A 685 11.14 8.58 8.41
N SER A 686 12.11 9.14 9.15
CA SER A 686 13.31 9.77 8.62
C SER A 686 14.14 8.81 7.76
N LEU A 687 14.47 7.62 8.27
CA LEU A 687 15.30 6.66 7.53
C LEU A 687 14.63 6.15 6.25
N ASN A 688 13.31 5.99 6.29
CA ASN A 688 12.55 5.50 5.14
C ASN A 688 12.41 6.51 4.00
N THR A 689 12.79 7.79 4.16
CA THR A 689 12.86 8.71 3.02
C THR A 689 14.03 8.39 2.09
N CYS A 690 15.05 7.68 2.58
CA CYS A 690 16.24 7.36 1.79
C CYS A 690 16.06 6.18 0.85
N ASN A 691 15.40 5.12 1.31
CA ASN A 691 15.17 3.93 0.50
C ASN A 691 13.95 3.15 1.03
N PRO A 692 12.73 3.64 0.78
CA PRO A 692 11.52 2.98 1.26
C PRO A 692 11.35 1.63 0.55
N SER A 693 11.03 0.59 1.31
CA SER A 693 10.74 -0.72 0.73
C SER A 693 9.53 -0.67 -0.22
N ASP A 694 9.46 -1.58 -1.19
CA ASP A 694 8.33 -1.62 -2.15
C ASP A 694 6.95 -1.68 -1.48
N LEU A 695 6.83 -2.42 -0.37
CA LEU A 695 5.60 -2.47 0.43
C LEU A 695 5.29 -1.12 1.08
N LEU A 696 6.31 -0.45 1.62
CA LEU A 696 6.10 0.87 2.21
C LEU A 696 5.65 1.89 1.15
N GLN A 697 6.23 1.84 -0.06
CA GLN A 697 5.78 2.68 -1.17
C GLN A 697 4.31 2.43 -1.54
N VAL A 698 3.88 1.15 -1.58
CA VAL A 698 2.47 0.78 -1.75
C VAL A 698 1.60 1.39 -0.66
N CYS A 699 1.99 1.24 0.61
CA CYS A 699 1.18 1.70 1.73
C CYS A 699 1.10 3.23 1.80
N THR A 700 2.21 3.94 1.54
CA THR A 700 2.20 5.41 1.38
C THR A 700 1.29 5.85 0.24
N PHE A 701 1.25 5.12 -0.88
CA PHE A 701 0.31 5.43 -1.96
C PHE A 701 -1.16 5.22 -1.54
N LEU A 702 -1.43 4.24 -0.67
CA LEU A 702 -2.79 3.94 -0.20
C LEU A 702 -3.25 4.88 0.92
N GLU A 703 -2.36 5.48 1.71
CA GLU A 703 -2.72 6.51 2.69
C GLU A 703 -3.35 7.76 2.02
N ASP A 704 -3.00 8.03 0.76
CA ASP A 704 -3.62 9.10 -0.03
C ASP A 704 -5.05 8.79 -0.50
N LYS A 705 -5.53 7.54 -0.33
CA LYS A 705 -6.86 7.10 -0.78
C LYS A 705 -7.98 7.36 0.18
#